data_AF-A0AAV5AMZ5-F1
#
_entry.id   AF-A0AAV5AMZ5-F1
#
_cell.length_a   1.000
_cell.length_b   1.000
_cell.length_c   1.000
_cell.angle_alpha   90.00
_cell.angle_beta   90.00
_cell.angle_gamma   90.00
#
_symmetry.space_group_name_H-M   'P 1'
#
loop_
_entity.id
_entity.type
_entity.pdbx_description
1 polymer ?
#
loop_
_entity_poly.entity_id
_entity_poly.type
_entity_poly.pdbx_seq_one_letter_code
_entity_poly.pdbx_strand_id
1 'polypeptide(L)'
;MCLGENSANHAVHYVNAQLTALWENSVECTEHAGKNLKPLDRIRYDFALREFHVGSTQRSKTTGEPELMFSAIFDRPRIEFICNHEAVLYLKIKEGHFNRDFAKSNDPTFTPTRSRNVQVKDLELAFRLDFSLNTIKGTTAHIGNGAHLIQLLVLNVASGTLASKVDITDAKNALSFYLKGYLDFLRQAGHHVYFSLPDFDDDGHQVQVEFSLLPHFIRNIEHEITEIFGVSLDSINETLSARWLKNIMEAEDEDVSTHNKESICLAEYRSTWTTIGDRKDIQFWIKFGAPKVKILCKKEAILSFTVEELLVFDGNDFTVAPKHTYKNWEIATVVHLIKKVEGSITRVEIDLKSLRVCEPLCIFTEFDLNISWAATLKATIFEFFQIHYTTILEKVSVHIVWSHDDKPSGHGLPGWPFGLPDIPRLPHLGFGLPGIPALPGLPGLPTIPGTPGPSTSKPRGPTIPGVPQPPASVPDTPAPIEVGGDIILKETNSGEYDFLQVISVTGIVEHFKNLWQSYKTNTEAYAQCLVKWSYEEEFKASFGAINIKFLSGEKAMVWIHLEDCWLKSLKGDKHAEFMDWSIAFEVSLKVLEHEKVVKKSSSWFERFKESIAWKLHGHQESRTLHHLGLDFSTAKFIYDKSKFEGLQLGSRTAVGFIRAAVHYLTKYYFTDLTNHGHHILYSTPVWKSGSKPPSGALTSLSFQVYSKYTYTRETVDFSNAVLILLGMTNFRKHPKGHLEYSSEWVIGSEGVVSAGTVCLSRQVFFEDRLLKSLASVNGTSTIVPNFCPSSNDASAAIFTGSGAGESEWGLALATWAQRTCVRRKAGKCDWKVNTNKEESDYKWEYVDKWTYEHENSLEAGKNGATSLEAPWSSNLSFKSLPGGSGMSIEVTGDSNPNFKTISTDVPLDQLFDVKALHSLPRVELGSLASELRQSFGGVWEHCFLGSGALSLCNPIFNKNGDILFELRPYTPLTQTQIVTRPSVARSDTSKSKKTSFLRRVGQVIGDVLDDGKLNQSNKPNGTINSEKDIVLTSKVESTVKTEVGNASPAPVPQTI
;
A
#
# COMPACT_ATOMS: atom_id res chain seq x y z
N MET A 1 -33.89 -45.68 -15.18
CA MET A 1 -33.42 -44.69 -14.17
C MET A 1 -34.50 -43.63 -14.00
N CYS A 2 -34.48 -42.80 -12.95
CA CYS A 2 -35.43 -41.69 -12.82
C CYS A 2 -35.16 -40.70 -13.96
N LEU A 3 -35.97 -40.74 -15.01
CA LEU A 3 -35.82 -39.89 -16.19
C LEU A 3 -36.02 -38.43 -15.80
N GLY A 4 -35.10 -37.57 -16.24
CA GLY A 4 -35.15 -36.13 -15.98
C GLY A 4 -34.54 -35.68 -14.64
N GLU A 5 -34.07 -36.60 -13.80
CA GLU A 5 -33.43 -36.28 -12.52
C GLU A 5 -31.92 -36.53 -12.55
N ASN A 6 -31.18 -35.78 -11.74
CA ASN A 6 -29.75 -36.01 -11.53
C ASN A 6 -29.51 -37.40 -10.89
N SER A 7 -28.90 -38.30 -11.66
CA SER A 7 -28.67 -39.69 -11.28
C SER A 7 -27.37 -39.91 -10.49
N ALA A 8 -26.72 -38.85 -10.01
CA ALA A 8 -25.48 -38.94 -9.25
C ALA A 8 -25.57 -39.88 -8.04
N ASN A 9 -26.65 -39.86 -7.25
CA ASN A 9 -26.83 -40.79 -6.12
C ASN A 9 -26.80 -42.26 -6.55
N HIS A 10 -27.46 -42.59 -7.67
CA HIS A 10 -27.46 -43.93 -8.24
C HIS A 10 -26.05 -44.32 -8.73
N ALA A 11 -25.31 -43.38 -9.32
CA ALA A 11 -23.94 -43.62 -9.77
C ALA A 11 -23.00 -43.87 -8.58
N VAL A 12 -23.11 -43.08 -7.51
CA VAL A 12 -22.36 -43.31 -6.27
C VAL A 12 -22.67 -44.69 -5.69
N HIS A 13 -23.95 -45.06 -5.61
CA HIS A 13 -24.35 -46.38 -5.13
C HIS A 13 -23.76 -47.51 -5.99
N TYR A 14 -23.85 -47.38 -7.31
CA TYR A 14 -23.36 -48.38 -8.27
C TYR A 14 -21.84 -48.55 -8.21
N VAL A 15 -21.08 -47.47 -8.09
CA VAL A 15 -19.61 -47.51 -7.92
C VAL A 15 -19.23 -48.18 -6.60
N ASN A 16 -19.90 -47.83 -5.49
CA ASN A 16 -19.64 -48.45 -4.20
C ASN A 16 -20.03 -49.93 -4.15
N ALA A 17 -21.08 -50.35 -4.88
CA ALA A 17 -21.45 -51.75 -4.99
C ALA A 17 -20.35 -52.56 -5.71
N GLN A 18 -19.78 -52.04 -6.79
CA GLN A 18 -18.64 -52.68 -7.48
C GLN A 18 -17.42 -52.78 -6.56
N LEU A 19 -17.07 -51.69 -5.88
CA LEU A 19 -15.95 -51.67 -4.94
C LEU A 19 -16.16 -52.66 -3.77
N THR A 20 -17.40 -52.77 -3.27
CA THR A 20 -17.77 -53.73 -2.23
C THR A 20 -17.59 -55.17 -2.71
N ALA A 21 -18.10 -55.51 -3.90
CA ALA A 21 -17.95 -56.85 -4.46
C ALA A 21 -16.48 -57.23 -4.68
N LEU A 22 -15.66 -56.29 -5.18
CA LEU A 22 -14.22 -56.50 -5.34
C LEU A 22 -13.51 -56.73 -4.00
N TRP A 23 -13.91 -56.01 -2.95
CA TRP A 23 -13.39 -56.22 -1.59
C TRP A 23 -13.82 -57.58 -1.01
N GLU A 24 -15.08 -58.00 -1.18
CA GLU A 24 -15.59 -59.30 -0.74
C GLU A 24 -14.83 -60.45 -1.41
N ASN A 25 -14.55 -60.33 -2.72
CA ASN A 25 -13.70 -61.27 -3.44
C ASN A 25 -12.29 -61.34 -2.84
N SER A 26 -11.70 -60.19 -2.50
CA SER A 26 -10.39 -60.16 -1.83
C SER A 26 -10.43 -60.82 -0.45
N VAL A 27 -11.50 -60.63 0.33
CA VAL A 27 -11.70 -61.31 1.62
C VAL A 27 -11.74 -62.82 1.42
N GLU A 28 -12.58 -63.31 0.52
CA GLU A 28 -12.70 -64.75 0.23
C GLU A 28 -11.37 -65.34 -0.22
N CYS A 29 -10.65 -64.65 -1.11
CA CYS A 29 -9.33 -65.08 -1.55
C CYS A 29 -8.33 -65.17 -0.38
N THR A 30 -8.30 -64.18 0.52
CA THR A 30 -7.39 -64.22 1.69
C THR A 30 -7.69 -65.40 2.62
N GLU A 31 -8.95 -65.78 2.78
CA GLU A 31 -9.35 -66.93 3.61
C GLU A 31 -8.90 -68.27 3.00
N HIS A 32 -8.97 -68.40 1.67
CA HIS A 32 -8.54 -69.61 0.96
C HIS A 32 -7.01 -69.75 0.83
N ALA A 33 -6.26 -68.65 0.82
CA ALA A 33 -4.82 -68.67 0.62
C ALA A 33 -4.02 -69.20 1.83
N GLY A 34 -4.65 -69.37 3.00
CA GLY A 34 -4.04 -69.88 4.23
C GLY A 34 -3.31 -68.80 5.05
N LYS A 35 -3.46 -68.84 6.38
CA LYS A 35 -2.84 -67.86 7.30
C LYS A 35 -1.31 -67.88 7.17
N ASN A 36 -0.70 -66.70 7.04
CA ASN A 36 0.76 -66.45 7.05
C ASN A 36 1.55 -66.79 5.77
N LEU A 37 0.89 -67.03 4.63
CA LEU A 37 1.62 -67.15 3.37
C LEU A 37 1.83 -65.75 2.79
N LYS A 38 3.10 -65.34 2.64
CA LYS A 38 3.45 -64.19 1.78
C LYS A 38 2.78 -64.44 0.42
N PRO A 39 1.89 -63.55 -0.07
CA PRO A 39 1.30 -63.71 -1.37
C PRO A 39 2.41 -63.95 -2.39
N LEU A 40 2.37 -65.09 -3.09
CA LEU A 40 3.19 -65.25 -4.28
C LEU A 40 2.92 -64.02 -5.17
N ASP A 41 3.96 -63.44 -5.78
CA ASP A 41 3.81 -62.22 -6.59
C ASP A 41 2.70 -62.32 -7.65
N ARG A 42 2.36 -63.55 -8.06
CA ARG A 42 1.30 -63.85 -9.02
C ARG A 42 -0.13 -63.60 -8.51
N ILE A 43 -0.39 -63.74 -7.21
CA ILE A 43 -1.74 -63.64 -6.61
C ILE A 43 -1.92 -62.39 -5.73
N ARG A 44 -0.87 -61.56 -5.61
CA ARG A 44 -0.88 -60.39 -4.71
C ARG A 44 -2.00 -59.39 -5.01
N TYR A 45 -2.44 -59.30 -6.27
CA TYR A 45 -3.51 -58.39 -6.66
C TYR A 45 -4.89 -58.90 -6.23
N ASP A 46 -5.07 -60.21 -6.05
CA ASP A 46 -6.34 -60.80 -5.62
C ASP A 46 -6.70 -60.35 -4.18
N PHE A 47 -5.70 -60.02 -3.36
CA PHE A 47 -5.87 -59.56 -1.98
C PHE A 47 -5.85 -58.03 -1.81
N ALA A 48 -5.70 -57.28 -2.90
CA ALA A 48 -5.25 -55.88 -2.81
C ALA A 48 -6.21 -54.93 -2.08
N LEU A 49 -7.51 -55.20 -2.09
CA LEU A 49 -8.48 -54.39 -1.33
C LEU A 49 -8.59 -54.80 0.15
N ARG A 50 -8.09 -55.99 0.51
CA ARG A 50 -8.20 -56.55 1.86
C ARG A 50 -6.92 -56.39 2.68
N GLU A 51 -5.76 -56.69 2.09
CA GLU A 51 -4.49 -56.75 2.81
C GLU A 51 -3.39 -56.06 2.01
N PHE A 52 -2.54 -55.29 2.69
CA PHE A 52 -1.35 -54.70 2.09
C PHE A 52 -0.15 -54.79 3.03
N HIS A 53 0.96 -55.25 2.48
CA HIS A 53 2.20 -55.44 3.22
C HIS A 53 3.37 -54.81 2.46
N VAL A 54 4.24 -54.14 3.20
CA VAL A 54 5.54 -53.65 2.71
C VAL A 54 6.63 -54.33 3.52
N GLY A 55 7.40 -55.21 2.86
CA GLY A 55 8.56 -55.87 3.47
C GLY A 55 9.85 -55.06 3.35
N SER A 56 10.86 -55.41 4.14
CA SER A 56 12.24 -54.99 3.87
C SER A 56 12.78 -55.70 2.60
N THR A 57 13.65 -55.02 1.86
CA THR A 57 14.30 -55.51 0.63
C THR A 57 15.15 -56.77 0.80
N GLN A 58 15.34 -57.30 2.02
CA GLN A 58 16.05 -58.57 2.23
C GLN A 58 15.25 -59.78 1.74
N ARG A 59 15.87 -60.57 0.84
CA ARG A 59 15.33 -61.79 0.19
C ARG A 59 15.20 -63.02 1.09
N SER A 60 14.96 -62.86 2.40
CA SER A 60 14.68 -64.01 3.27
C SER A 60 13.28 -64.56 2.99
N LYS A 61 13.20 -65.86 2.67
CA LYS A 61 11.96 -66.60 2.33
C LYS A 61 10.96 -66.73 3.50
N THR A 62 11.32 -66.28 4.70
CA THR A 62 10.46 -66.33 5.88
C THR A 62 10.68 -65.05 6.68
N THR A 63 9.86 -64.05 6.41
CA THR A 63 9.80 -62.81 7.21
C THR A 63 8.46 -62.83 7.92
N GLY A 64 8.48 -62.90 9.25
CA GLY A 64 7.25 -62.87 10.05
C GLY A 64 6.59 -61.49 9.97
N GLU A 65 5.28 -61.41 10.23
CA GLU A 65 4.53 -60.15 10.28
C GLU A 65 5.23 -59.01 11.08
N PRO A 66 5.90 -59.25 12.22
CA PRO A 66 6.59 -58.20 12.98
C PRO A 66 7.77 -57.54 12.24
N GLU A 67 8.30 -58.18 11.19
CA GLU A 67 9.45 -57.73 10.39
C GLU A 67 9.02 -56.93 9.15
N LEU A 68 7.71 -56.74 8.94
CA LEU A 68 7.18 -55.89 7.89
C LEU A 68 7.26 -54.42 8.28
N MET A 69 7.66 -53.58 7.32
CA MET A 69 7.65 -52.12 7.44
C MET A 69 6.23 -51.55 7.51
N PHE A 70 5.29 -52.21 6.86
CA PHE A 70 3.87 -51.89 6.90
C PHE A 70 3.07 -53.18 6.78
N SER A 71 2.04 -53.31 7.60
CA SER A 71 1.03 -54.36 7.49
C SER A 71 -0.31 -53.72 7.80
N ALA A 72 -1.29 -53.84 6.92
CA ALA A 72 -2.64 -53.37 7.20
C ALA A 72 -3.66 -54.34 6.63
N ILE A 73 -4.66 -54.61 7.45
CA ILE A 73 -5.89 -55.30 7.10
C ILE A 73 -6.97 -54.22 6.97
N PHE A 74 -7.53 -54.07 5.78
CA PHE A 74 -8.56 -53.08 5.49
C PHE A 74 -9.96 -53.66 5.65
N ASP A 75 -10.83 -52.85 6.25
CA ASP A 75 -12.28 -53.01 6.20
C ASP A 75 -12.83 -52.59 4.83
N ARG A 76 -14.13 -52.76 4.60
CA ARG A 76 -14.77 -52.41 3.33
C ARG A 76 -14.52 -50.94 2.94
N PRO A 77 -13.88 -50.66 1.80
CA PRO A 77 -13.63 -49.30 1.34
C PRO A 77 -14.91 -48.68 0.75
N ARG A 78 -15.00 -47.35 0.75
CA ARG A 78 -16.11 -46.60 0.13
C ARG A 78 -15.62 -45.33 -0.54
N ILE A 79 -16.35 -44.87 -1.55
CA ILE A 79 -16.07 -43.65 -2.29
C ILE A 79 -17.25 -42.69 -2.16
N GLU A 80 -16.97 -41.43 -1.84
CA GLU A 80 -17.93 -40.33 -1.90
C GLU A 80 -17.43 -39.29 -2.90
N PHE A 81 -18.34 -38.51 -3.50
CA PHE A 81 -17.97 -37.51 -4.51
C PHE A 81 -18.16 -36.10 -3.94
N ILE A 82 -17.13 -35.27 -4.09
CA ILE A 82 -17.17 -33.85 -3.69
C ILE A 82 -17.71 -33.01 -4.83
N CYS A 83 -17.39 -33.39 -6.07
CA CYS A 83 -17.80 -32.70 -7.27
C CYS A 83 -17.56 -33.60 -8.47
N ASN A 84 -17.74 -33.07 -9.67
CA ASN A 84 -17.42 -33.79 -10.92
C ASN A 84 -15.93 -34.02 -11.18
N HIS A 85 -15.05 -33.49 -10.34
CA HIS A 85 -13.60 -33.55 -10.54
C HIS A 85 -12.87 -34.34 -9.47
N GLU A 86 -13.41 -34.35 -8.25
CA GLU A 86 -12.74 -34.91 -7.09
C GLU A 86 -13.69 -35.80 -6.26
N ALA A 87 -13.13 -36.90 -5.78
CA ALA A 87 -13.78 -37.88 -4.94
C ALA A 87 -12.94 -38.13 -3.69
N VAL A 88 -13.59 -38.70 -2.68
CA VAL A 88 -12.99 -39.08 -1.41
C VAL A 88 -13.07 -40.60 -1.30
N LEU A 89 -11.91 -41.24 -1.34
CA LEU A 89 -11.77 -42.66 -1.04
C LEU A 89 -11.55 -42.83 0.46
N TYR A 90 -12.49 -43.48 1.13
CA TYR A 90 -12.39 -43.86 2.52
C TYR A 90 -11.80 -45.27 2.62
N LEU A 91 -10.70 -45.37 3.36
CA LEU A 91 -10.01 -46.61 3.68
C LEU A 91 -10.00 -46.76 5.20
N LYS A 92 -10.54 -47.86 5.71
CA LYS A 92 -10.52 -48.13 7.15
C LYS A 92 -9.54 -49.26 7.44
N ILE A 93 -8.46 -48.96 8.15
CA ILE A 93 -7.54 -49.98 8.65
C ILE A 93 -8.19 -50.62 9.86
N LYS A 94 -8.64 -51.87 9.71
CA LYS A 94 -9.21 -52.66 10.80
C LYS A 94 -8.15 -52.95 11.86
N GLU A 95 -6.99 -53.42 11.43
CA GLU A 95 -5.82 -53.64 12.28
C GLU A 95 -4.54 -53.66 11.44
N GLY A 96 -3.41 -53.38 12.08
CA GLY A 96 -2.11 -53.38 11.43
C GLY A 96 -1.06 -52.58 12.18
N HIS A 97 0.07 -52.36 11.52
CA HIS A 97 1.13 -51.49 12.00
C HIS A 97 1.90 -50.83 10.87
N PHE A 98 2.58 -49.75 11.18
CA PHE A 98 3.52 -49.10 10.27
C PHE A 98 4.79 -48.66 10.98
N ASN A 99 5.93 -48.75 10.31
CA ASN A 99 7.22 -48.40 10.88
C ASN A 99 7.53 -46.91 10.69
N ARG A 100 8.00 -46.24 11.75
CA ARG A 100 8.37 -44.80 11.66
C ARG A 100 9.59 -44.52 10.78
N ASP A 101 10.44 -45.52 10.53
CA ASP A 101 11.67 -45.38 9.74
C ASP A 101 11.42 -45.60 8.24
N PHE A 102 10.27 -45.13 7.72
CA PHE A 102 9.83 -45.31 6.34
C PHE A 102 10.84 -44.83 5.29
N ALA A 103 11.65 -43.81 5.60
CA ALA A 103 12.72 -43.33 4.72
C ALA A 103 13.79 -44.39 4.40
N LYS A 104 13.91 -45.43 5.23
CA LYS A 104 14.85 -46.55 5.06
C LYS A 104 14.22 -47.75 4.36
N SER A 105 12.98 -47.65 3.86
CA SER A 105 12.28 -48.79 3.24
C SER A 105 13.02 -49.40 2.04
N ASN A 106 13.83 -48.59 1.36
CA ASN A 106 14.58 -48.99 0.17
C ASN A 106 16.03 -49.41 0.48
N ASP A 107 16.45 -49.36 1.74
CA ASP A 107 17.80 -49.73 2.15
C ASP A 107 17.88 -51.26 2.32
N PRO A 108 18.66 -51.98 1.49
CA PRO A 108 18.79 -53.43 1.57
C PRO A 108 19.46 -53.91 2.87
N THR A 109 20.14 -53.02 3.57
CA THR A 109 20.81 -53.32 4.85
C THR A 109 19.94 -53.03 6.07
N PHE A 110 18.80 -52.35 5.88
CA PHE A 110 17.93 -51.97 6.97
C PHE A 110 16.99 -53.11 7.38
N THR A 111 17.07 -53.50 8.66
CA THR A 111 16.13 -54.43 9.30
C THR A 111 15.12 -53.64 10.13
N PRO A 112 13.81 -53.74 9.84
CA PRO A 112 12.78 -53.06 10.61
C PRO A 112 12.77 -53.56 12.06
N THR A 113 12.66 -52.66 13.02
CA THR A 113 12.58 -53.02 14.45
C THR A 113 11.16 -52.82 14.97
N ARG A 114 10.65 -53.81 15.72
CA ARG A 114 9.28 -53.78 16.28
C ARG A 114 9.04 -52.59 17.20
N SER A 115 10.06 -52.09 17.89
CA SER A 115 9.97 -50.91 18.75
C SER A 115 9.66 -49.61 18.00
N ARG A 116 9.82 -49.60 16.67
CA ARG A 116 9.53 -48.47 15.79
C ARG A 116 8.19 -48.61 15.06
N ASN A 117 7.50 -49.74 15.25
CA ASN A 117 6.18 -49.97 14.67
C ASN A 117 5.11 -49.27 15.53
N VAL A 118 4.29 -48.45 14.89
CA VAL A 118 3.08 -47.86 15.46
C VAL A 118 1.92 -48.77 15.11
N GLN A 119 1.25 -49.30 16.13
CA GLN A 119 0.05 -50.11 15.96
C GLN A 119 -1.13 -49.22 15.56
N VAL A 120 -1.94 -49.68 14.61
CA VAL A 120 -3.16 -49.01 14.16
C VAL A 120 -4.32 -49.99 14.22
N LYS A 121 -5.46 -49.52 14.73
CA LYS A 121 -6.67 -50.32 14.84
C LYS A 121 -7.89 -49.43 14.66
N ASP A 122 -8.86 -49.92 13.89
CA ASP A 122 -10.12 -49.24 13.58
C ASP A 122 -9.95 -47.79 13.10
N LEU A 123 -8.95 -47.57 12.25
CA LEU A 123 -8.55 -46.24 11.79
C LEU A 123 -9.14 -45.92 10.41
N GLU A 124 -10.11 -44.99 10.34
CA GLU A 124 -10.67 -44.50 9.08
C GLU A 124 -9.85 -43.34 8.50
N LEU A 125 -9.51 -43.44 7.22
CA LEU A 125 -8.67 -42.52 6.48
C LEU A 125 -9.41 -42.06 5.24
N ALA A 126 -9.48 -40.75 5.03
CA ALA A 126 -10.04 -40.14 3.84
C ALA A 126 -8.93 -39.68 2.89
N PHE A 127 -8.97 -40.15 1.64
CA PHE A 127 -8.09 -39.70 0.55
C PHE A 127 -8.86 -38.90 -0.46
N ARG A 128 -8.45 -37.65 -0.67
CA ARG A 128 -9.00 -36.79 -1.70
C ARG A 128 -8.24 -37.01 -3.00
N LEU A 129 -8.96 -37.40 -4.05
CA LEU A 129 -8.42 -37.86 -5.33
C LEU A 129 -9.14 -37.13 -6.47
N ASP A 130 -8.41 -36.72 -7.48
CA ASP A 130 -8.99 -36.32 -8.77
C ASP A 130 -9.54 -37.59 -9.48
N PHE A 131 -10.59 -37.46 -10.29
CA PHE A 131 -11.07 -38.55 -11.16
C PHE A 131 -11.47 -38.04 -12.55
N SER A 132 -11.65 -38.98 -13.47
CA SER A 132 -12.11 -38.71 -14.84
C SER A 132 -13.18 -39.71 -15.26
N LEU A 133 -14.09 -39.26 -16.13
CA LEU A 133 -15.09 -40.11 -16.79
C LEU A 133 -14.70 -40.32 -18.24
N ASN A 134 -14.40 -41.55 -18.62
CA ASN A 134 -14.08 -41.93 -20.00
C ASN A 134 -15.28 -42.65 -20.61
N THR A 135 -15.76 -42.21 -21.77
CA THR A 135 -16.92 -42.84 -22.41
C THR A 135 -16.50 -43.83 -23.48
N ILE A 136 -17.00 -45.06 -23.39
CA ILE A 136 -16.93 -46.07 -24.44
C ILE A 136 -18.27 -46.09 -25.17
N LYS A 137 -18.24 -45.85 -26.48
CA LYS A 137 -19.44 -45.94 -27.33
C LYS A 137 -19.48 -47.30 -28.01
N GLY A 138 -20.61 -47.99 -27.92
CA GLY A 138 -20.88 -49.22 -28.65
C GLY A 138 -22.13 -49.10 -29.51
N THR A 139 -22.22 -49.91 -30.55
CA THR A 139 -23.31 -49.87 -31.56
C THR A 139 -23.88 -51.25 -31.87
N THR A 140 -23.74 -52.19 -30.94
CA THR A 140 -24.20 -53.57 -31.17
C THR A 140 -25.73 -53.63 -31.11
N ALA A 141 -26.35 -54.28 -32.10
CA ALA A 141 -27.80 -54.44 -32.17
C ALA A 141 -28.39 -55.35 -31.06
N HIS A 142 -27.54 -55.92 -30.20
CA HIS A 142 -27.95 -56.79 -29.10
C HIS A 142 -28.05 -56.04 -27.76
N ILE A 143 -27.61 -54.78 -27.70
CA ILE A 143 -27.57 -53.98 -26.47
C ILE A 143 -28.25 -52.64 -26.75
N GLY A 144 -29.48 -52.49 -26.26
CA GLY A 144 -30.28 -51.29 -26.44
C GLY A 144 -30.88 -51.16 -27.84
N ASN A 145 -31.63 -50.08 -28.07
CA ASN A 145 -32.25 -49.76 -29.35
C ASN A 145 -31.33 -48.94 -30.28
N GLY A 146 -30.09 -48.64 -29.86
CA GLY A 146 -29.16 -47.81 -30.63
C GLY A 146 -27.74 -47.76 -30.07
N ALA A 147 -27.08 -46.60 -30.17
CA ALA A 147 -25.72 -46.42 -29.68
C ALA A 147 -25.72 -46.35 -28.15
N HIS A 148 -25.11 -47.32 -27.49
CA HIS A 148 -24.99 -47.34 -26.03
C HIS A 148 -23.69 -46.68 -25.56
N LEU A 149 -23.76 -45.99 -24.43
CA LEU A 149 -22.64 -45.33 -23.79
C LEU A 149 -22.34 -46.02 -22.46
N ILE A 150 -21.14 -46.58 -22.35
CA ILE A 150 -20.60 -47.11 -21.09
C ILE A 150 -19.57 -46.10 -20.59
N GLN A 151 -19.82 -45.52 -19.43
CA GLN A 151 -18.90 -44.59 -18.80
C GLN A 151 -17.99 -45.33 -17.81
N LEU A 152 -16.68 -45.12 -17.94
CA LEU A 152 -15.65 -45.60 -17.03
C LEU A 152 -15.22 -44.45 -16.12
N LEU A 153 -15.37 -44.65 -14.82
CA LEU A 153 -14.85 -43.78 -13.78
C LEU A 153 -13.44 -44.21 -13.41
N VAL A 154 -12.47 -43.35 -13.67
CA VAL A 154 -11.05 -43.61 -13.40
C VAL A 154 -10.56 -42.67 -12.31
N LEU A 155 -10.28 -43.23 -11.13
CA LEU A 155 -9.66 -42.51 -10.02
C LEU A 155 -8.18 -42.27 -10.33
N ASN A 156 -7.76 -41.01 -10.28
CA ASN A 156 -6.34 -40.65 -10.38
C ASN A 156 -5.70 -40.79 -8.99
N VAL A 157 -5.37 -42.02 -8.62
CA VAL A 157 -4.81 -42.30 -7.29
C VAL A 157 -3.46 -41.58 -7.03
N ALA A 158 -2.74 -41.19 -8.08
CA ALA A 158 -1.49 -40.45 -7.97
C ALA A 158 -1.69 -39.00 -7.48
N SER A 159 -2.89 -38.44 -7.68
CA SER A 159 -3.30 -37.14 -7.12
C SER A 159 -3.67 -37.23 -5.63
N GLY A 160 -3.65 -38.43 -5.04
CA GLY A 160 -4.17 -38.69 -3.72
C GLY A 160 -3.49 -37.94 -2.60
N THR A 161 -4.30 -37.18 -1.87
CA THR A 161 -3.89 -36.45 -0.68
C THR A 161 -4.66 -36.96 0.54
N LEU A 162 -3.95 -37.24 1.63
CA LEU A 162 -4.57 -37.67 2.88
C LEU A 162 -5.28 -36.47 3.51
N ALA A 163 -6.60 -36.52 3.59
CA ALA A 163 -7.47 -35.43 4.04
C ALA A 163 -8.13 -35.69 5.42
N SER A 164 -7.83 -36.83 6.04
CA SER A 164 -8.43 -37.26 7.32
C SER A 164 -7.95 -36.42 8.51
N LYS A 165 -8.86 -36.07 9.44
CA LYS A 165 -8.58 -35.39 10.74
C LYS A 165 -7.82 -36.24 11.77
N VAL A 166 -7.20 -37.34 11.35
CA VAL A 166 -6.60 -38.28 12.30
C VAL A 166 -5.32 -37.68 12.86
N ASP A 167 -5.34 -37.37 14.16
CA ASP A 167 -4.15 -37.03 14.93
C ASP A 167 -3.37 -38.31 15.26
N ILE A 168 -2.37 -38.61 14.45
CA ILE A 168 -1.34 -39.60 14.80
C ILE A 168 -0.05 -38.84 15.08
N THR A 169 0.13 -38.50 16.35
CA THR A 169 1.26 -37.72 16.86
C THR A 169 2.59 -38.30 16.36
N ASP A 170 3.39 -37.46 15.70
CA ASP A 170 4.70 -37.77 15.14
C ASP A 170 4.75 -38.94 14.13
N ALA A 171 3.64 -39.28 13.47
CA ALA A 171 3.59 -40.44 12.58
C ALA A 171 2.76 -40.27 11.30
N LYS A 172 2.08 -39.12 11.11
CA LYS A 172 1.27 -38.79 9.92
C LYS A 172 2.07 -38.94 8.61
N ASN A 173 3.33 -38.51 8.59
CA ASN A 173 4.20 -38.60 7.40
C ASN A 173 4.52 -40.05 7.01
N ALA A 174 4.80 -40.91 8.00
CA ALA A 174 5.10 -42.31 7.76
C ALA A 174 3.86 -43.06 7.23
N LEU A 175 2.70 -42.85 7.86
CA LEU A 175 1.45 -43.43 7.40
C LEU A 175 1.08 -42.95 5.99
N SER A 176 1.21 -41.64 5.72
CA SER A 176 0.99 -41.06 4.39
C SER A 176 1.89 -41.68 3.32
N PHE A 177 3.17 -41.94 3.63
CA PHE A 177 4.10 -42.61 2.72
C PHE A 177 3.63 -44.01 2.34
N TYR A 178 3.30 -44.86 3.32
CA TYR A 178 2.86 -46.23 3.03
C TYR A 178 1.53 -46.28 2.29
N LEU A 179 0.59 -45.41 2.65
CA LEU A 179 -0.71 -45.37 2.00
C LEU A 179 -0.64 -44.82 0.57
N LYS A 180 0.30 -43.92 0.26
CA LYS A 180 0.58 -43.57 -1.15
C LYS A 180 1.09 -44.77 -1.94
N GLY A 181 1.98 -45.57 -1.34
CA GLY A 181 2.41 -46.85 -1.91
C GLY A 181 1.24 -47.82 -2.10
N TYR A 182 0.30 -47.86 -1.15
CA TYR A 182 -0.91 -48.67 -1.26
C TYR A 182 -1.83 -48.20 -2.40
N LEU A 183 -2.05 -46.90 -2.54
CA LEU A 183 -2.82 -46.32 -3.64
C LEU A 183 -2.21 -46.67 -5.01
N ASP A 184 -0.88 -46.55 -5.15
CA ASP A 184 -0.17 -46.98 -6.36
C ASP A 184 -0.31 -48.48 -6.63
N PHE A 185 -0.37 -49.30 -5.58
CA PHE A 185 -0.61 -50.73 -5.68
C PHE A 185 -2.04 -51.05 -6.14
N LEU A 186 -3.06 -50.35 -5.62
CA LEU A 186 -4.44 -50.45 -6.10
C LEU A 186 -4.56 -50.08 -7.58
N ARG A 187 -3.80 -49.08 -8.05
CA ARG A 187 -3.73 -48.77 -9.48
C ARG A 187 -3.18 -49.93 -10.30
N GLN A 188 -2.08 -50.53 -9.87
CA GLN A 188 -1.47 -51.68 -10.56
C GLN A 188 -2.41 -52.90 -10.60
N ALA A 189 -3.24 -53.07 -9.57
CA ALA A 189 -4.26 -54.11 -9.49
C ALA A 189 -5.51 -53.81 -10.34
N GLY A 190 -5.65 -52.60 -10.89
CA GLY A 190 -6.84 -52.19 -11.63
C GLY A 190 -8.01 -51.69 -10.77
N HIS A 191 -7.88 -51.65 -9.44
CA HIS A 191 -8.92 -51.17 -8.49
C HIS A 191 -9.07 -49.65 -8.44
N HIS A 192 -8.78 -48.97 -9.54
CA HIS A 192 -8.97 -47.52 -9.72
C HIS A 192 -9.92 -47.20 -10.88
N VAL A 193 -10.44 -48.22 -11.56
CA VAL A 193 -11.36 -48.10 -12.69
C VAL A 193 -12.68 -48.79 -12.32
N TYR A 194 -13.78 -48.06 -12.46
CA TYR A 194 -15.12 -48.54 -12.16
C TYR A 194 -16.06 -48.19 -13.32
N PHE A 195 -17.16 -48.92 -13.46
CA PHE A 195 -18.23 -48.51 -14.37
C PHE A 195 -19.12 -47.48 -13.67
N SER A 196 -19.44 -46.38 -14.34
CA SER A 196 -20.57 -45.53 -13.96
C SER A 196 -21.87 -46.15 -14.50
N LEU A 197 -23.01 -45.49 -14.26
CA LEU A 197 -24.30 -45.94 -14.80
C LEU A 197 -24.22 -46.04 -16.33
N PRO A 198 -24.54 -47.19 -16.91
CA PRO A 198 -24.58 -47.34 -18.36
C PRO A 198 -25.83 -46.66 -18.92
N ASP A 199 -25.69 -46.13 -20.13
CA ASP A 199 -26.79 -45.56 -20.91
C ASP A 199 -27.01 -46.44 -22.14
N PHE A 200 -28.14 -47.15 -22.15
CA PHE A 200 -28.48 -48.12 -23.20
C PHE A 200 -29.63 -47.63 -24.09
N ASP A 201 -30.19 -46.46 -23.82
CA ASP A 201 -31.33 -45.92 -24.56
C ASP A 201 -30.86 -45.05 -25.74
N ASP A 202 -31.63 -45.04 -26.82
CA ASP A 202 -31.34 -44.34 -28.07
C ASP A 202 -32.18 -43.07 -28.25
N ASP A 203 -33.01 -42.74 -27.24
CA ASP A 203 -33.97 -41.65 -27.25
C ASP A 203 -33.31 -40.26 -27.10
N GLY A 204 -31.99 -40.22 -26.96
CA GLY A 204 -31.20 -39.01 -26.83
C GLY A 204 -31.22 -38.39 -25.42
N HIS A 205 -31.90 -38.98 -24.46
CA HIS A 205 -31.95 -38.50 -23.08
C HIS A 205 -30.78 -39.09 -22.29
N GLN A 206 -29.59 -38.50 -22.49
CA GLN A 206 -28.40 -38.96 -21.78
C GLN A 206 -28.60 -38.89 -20.26
N VAL A 207 -28.24 -39.97 -19.57
CA VAL A 207 -28.26 -40.04 -18.10
C VAL A 207 -27.37 -38.94 -17.53
N GLN A 208 -27.97 -37.94 -16.90
CA GLN A 208 -27.23 -36.85 -16.29
C GLN A 208 -26.69 -37.28 -14.92
N VAL A 209 -25.37 -37.31 -14.79
CA VAL A 209 -24.65 -37.60 -13.55
C VAL A 209 -23.85 -36.37 -13.18
N GLU A 210 -24.35 -35.62 -12.21
CA GLU A 210 -23.75 -34.38 -11.74
C GLU A 210 -23.47 -34.49 -10.24
N PHE A 211 -22.26 -34.88 -9.88
CA PHE A 211 -21.87 -35.12 -8.50
C PHE A 211 -21.86 -33.84 -7.66
N SER A 212 -21.58 -32.69 -8.27
CA SER A 212 -21.49 -31.40 -7.58
C SER A 212 -22.82 -30.86 -7.04
N LEU A 213 -23.95 -31.42 -7.50
CA LEU A 213 -25.29 -31.07 -7.02
C LEU A 213 -25.79 -31.99 -5.88
N LEU A 214 -24.98 -32.96 -5.46
CA LEU A 214 -25.31 -33.78 -4.31
C LEU A 214 -25.06 -32.99 -3.00
N PRO A 215 -25.91 -33.17 -1.97
CA PRO A 215 -25.62 -32.60 -0.67
C PRO A 215 -24.36 -33.25 -0.09
N HIS A 216 -23.26 -32.50 -0.06
CA HIS A 216 -21.96 -32.98 0.40
C HIS A 216 -21.91 -33.05 1.93
N PHE A 217 -22.35 -34.16 2.52
CA PHE A 217 -22.12 -34.46 3.94
C PHE A 217 -20.83 -35.27 4.11
N ILE A 218 -19.70 -34.70 3.68
CA ILE A 218 -18.43 -35.43 3.74
C ILE A 218 -17.94 -35.45 5.19
N ARG A 219 -17.96 -36.62 5.82
CA ARG A 219 -17.57 -36.79 7.23
C ARG A 219 -16.05 -36.82 7.35
N ASN A 220 -15.53 -36.27 8.45
CA ASN A 220 -14.13 -36.44 8.90
C ASN A 220 -13.01 -35.83 8.02
N ILE A 221 -13.30 -34.82 7.17
CA ILE A 221 -12.26 -34.11 6.39
C ILE A 221 -11.73 -32.88 7.12
N GLU A 222 -10.40 -32.77 7.23
CA GLU A 222 -9.68 -31.69 7.91
C GLU A 222 -9.54 -30.41 7.08
N HIS A 223 -9.43 -30.54 5.75
CA HIS A 223 -9.08 -29.44 4.87
C HIS A 223 -10.27 -28.98 4.03
N GLU A 224 -10.97 -27.95 4.51
CA GLU A 224 -11.62 -27.02 3.60
C GLU A 224 -10.53 -26.38 2.74
N ILE A 225 -10.74 -26.32 1.43
CA ILE A 225 -9.80 -25.62 0.55
C ILE A 225 -9.98 -24.13 0.82
N THR A 226 -8.95 -23.52 1.40
CA THR A 226 -8.93 -22.09 1.71
C THR A 226 -8.28 -21.26 0.62
N GLU A 227 -7.77 -21.88 -0.44
CA GLU A 227 -7.05 -21.19 -1.51
C GLU A 227 -7.32 -21.82 -2.87
N ILE A 228 -7.49 -20.99 -3.90
CA ILE A 228 -7.58 -21.41 -5.29
C ILE A 228 -6.70 -20.51 -6.16
N PHE A 229 -5.91 -21.10 -7.05
CA PHE A 229 -5.03 -20.38 -7.99
C PHE A 229 -3.96 -19.45 -7.38
N GLY A 230 -3.60 -19.60 -6.11
CA GLY A 230 -2.72 -18.65 -5.41
C GLY A 230 -3.48 -17.64 -4.52
N VAL A 231 -4.81 -17.68 -4.52
CA VAL A 231 -5.67 -16.65 -3.92
C VAL A 231 -6.49 -17.26 -2.78
N SER A 232 -6.43 -16.64 -1.60
CA SER A 232 -7.21 -17.10 -0.45
C SER A 232 -8.70 -16.86 -0.67
N LEU A 233 -9.51 -17.74 -0.08
CA LEU A 233 -10.96 -17.65 -0.07
C LEU A 233 -11.44 -16.38 0.61
N ASP A 234 -10.74 -15.95 1.66
CA ASP A 234 -11.04 -14.71 2.37
C ASP A 234 -10.90 -13.50 1.46
N SER A 235 -9.84 -13.41 0.64
CA SER A 235 -9.66 -12.30 -0.31
C SER A 235 -10.73 -12.28 -1.40
N ILE A 236 -11.19 -13.46 -1.86
CA ILE A 236 -12.31 -13.58 -2.82
C ILE A 236 -13.61 -13.04 -2.18
N ASN A 237 -13.92 -13.49 -0.97
CA ASN A 237 -15.14 -13.09 -0.26
C ASN A 237 -15.12 -11.63 0.20
N GLU A 238 -13.96 -11.10 0.57
CA GLU A 238 -13.76 -9.67 0.87
C GLU A 238 -14.04 -8.82 -0.37
N THR A 239 -13.51 -9.22 -1.53
CA THR A 239 -13.75 -8.51 -2.80
C THR A 239 -15.25 -8.50 -3.17
N LEU A 240 -15.93 -9.65 -3.04
CA LEU A 240 -17.36 -9.75 -3.27
C LEU A 240 -18.19 -8.91 -2.28
N SER A 241 -17.82 -8.94 -1.00
CA SER A 241 -18.50 -8.16 0.05
C SER A 241 -18.30 -6.67 -0.15
N ALA A 242 -17.10 -6.24 -0.55
CA ALA A 242 -16.81 -4.84 -0.89
C ALA A 242 -17.65 -4.36 -2.09
N ARG A 243 -17.79 -5.19 -3.12
CA ARG A 243 -18.65 -4.88 -4.28
C ARG A 243 -20.13 -4.84 -3.90
N TRP A 244 -20.60 -5.78 -3.10
CA TRP A 244 -21.96 -5.75 -2.56
C TRP A 244 -22.19 -4.46 -1.75
N LEU A 245 -21.25 -4.10 -0.88
CA LEU A 245 -21.30 -2.88 -0.07
C LEU A 245 -21.41 -1.63 -0.95
N LYS A 246 -20.68 -1.55 -2.07
CA LYS A 246 -20.87 -0.50 -3.08
C LYS A 246 -22.33 -0.38 -3.49
N ASN A 247 -22.85 -1.50 -3.99
CA ASN A 247 -24.14 -1.57 -4.66
C ASN A 247 -25.24 -1.19 -3.68
N ILE A 248 -25.13 -1.60 -2.41
CA ILE A 248 -26.14 -1.28 -1.40
C ILE A 248 -26.04 0.15 -0.89
N MET A 249 -24.83 0.72 -0.80
CA MET A 249 -24.66 2.14 -0.52
C MET A 249 -25.32 3.00 -1.58
N GLU A 250 -25.15 2.63 -2.85
CA GLU A 250 -25.79 3.28 -4.00
C GLU A 250 -27.31 3.04 -4.03
N ALA A 251 -27.78 1.82 -3.73
CA ALA A 251 -29.20 1.46 -3.80
C ALA A 251 -30.08 2.19 -2.79
N GLU A 252 -29.53 2.55 -1.64
CA GLU A 252 -30.26 3.19 -0.56
C GLU A 252 -29.98 4.71 -0.50
N ASP A 253 -29.35 5.31 -1.51
CA ASP A 253 -29.10 6.76 -1.58
C ASP A 253 -30.33 7.46 -2.17
N GLU A 254 -31.16 8.10 -1.33
CA GLU A 254 -32.48 8.64 -1.73
C GLU A 254 -32.40 9.76 -2.79
N ASP A 255 -31.25 10.44 -2.92
CA ASP A 255 -31.08 11.60 -3.81
C ASP A 255 -30.97 11.23 -5.29
N VAL A 256 -30.76 9.95 -5.64
CA VAL A 256 -30.52 9.53 -7.04
C VAL A 256 -31.76 8.80 -7.59
N SER A 257 -32.82 9.54 -7.93
CA SER A 257 -34.08 9.00 -8.49
C SER A 257 -33.97 8.16 -9.79
N THR A 258 -32.77 7.97 -10.34
CA THR A 258 -32.48 7.11 -11.50
C THR A 258 -31.24 6.25 -11.25
N HIS A 259 -31.25 5.39 -10.22
CA HIS A 259 -30.15 4.43 -10.06
C HIS A 259 -29.99 3.61 -11.33
N ASN A 260 -28.74 3.46 -11.77
CA ASN A 260 -28.43 2.46 -12.79
C ASN A 260 -28.76 1.09 -12.19
N LYS A 261 -29.83 0.44 -12.66
CA LYS A 261 -30.31 -0.86 -12.16
C LYS A 261 -29.19 -1.91 -12.12
N GLU A 262 -28.24 -1.78 -13.04
CA GLU A 262 -27.04 -2.61 -13.11
C GLU A 262 -26.12 -2.36 -11.92
N SER A 263 -25.87 -1.10 -11.56
CA SER A 263 -24.98 -0.73 -10.45
C SER A 263 -25.48 -1.10 -9.05
N ILE A 264 -26.75 -1.51 -8.91
CA ILE A 264 -27.35 -1.90 -7.62
C ILE A 264 -27.77 -3.37 -7.56
N CYS A 265 -27.57 -4.12 -8.65
CA CYS A 265 -28.12 -5.47 -8.82
C CYS A 265 -27.63 -6.48 -7.78
N LEU A 266 -26.43 -6.27 -7.23
CA LEU A 266 -25.90 -7.12 -6.16
C LEU A 266 -26.60 -6.90 -4.82
N ALA A 267 -27.20 -5.75 -4.59
CA ALA A 267 -27.86 -5.40 -3.34
C ALA A 267 -29.37 -5.61 -3.41
N GLU A 268 -29.95 -5.33 -4.57
CA GLU A 268 -31.39 -5.39 -4.80
C GLU A 268 -31.67 -5.77 -6.24
N TYR A 269 -32.72 -6.57 -6.43
CA TYR A 269 -33.25 -6.87 -7.74
C TYR A 269 -34.78 -6.82 -7.73
N ARG A 270 -35.36 -6.31 -8.82
CA ARG A 270 -36.80 -6.32 -9.05
C ARG A 270 -37.12 -7.04 -10.35
N SER A 271 -38.07 -7.95 -10.32
CA SER A 271 -38.53 -8.75 -11.48
C SER A 271 -38.91 -7.91 -12.70
N THR A 272 -39.46 -6.71 -12.50
CA THR A 272 -39.78 -5.75 -13.58
C THR A 272 -38.55 -5.18 -14.32
N TRP A 273 -37.33 -5.52 -13.91
CA TRP A 273 -36.11 -5.08 -14.59
C TRP A 273 -35.72 -5.95 -15.78
N THR A 274 -36.24 -7.18 -15.86
CA THR A 274 -35.98 -8.09 -16.99
C THR A 274 -37.31 -8.60 -17.56
N THR A 275 -37.21 -9.42 -18.60
CA THR A 275 -38.38 -10.08 -19.23
C THR A 275 -39.10 -11.06 -18.28
N ILE A 276 -38.54 -11.39 -17.11
CA ILE A 276 -39.30 -12.11 -16.06
C ILE A 276 -40.52 -11.27 -15.65
N GLY A 277 -40.38 -9.94 -15.63
CA GLY A 277 -41.44 -9.00 -15.31
C GLY A 277 -42.63 -9.04 -16.28
N ASP A 278 -42.50 -9.66 -17.45
CA ASP A 278 -43.61 -9.82 -18.40
C ASP A 278 -44.61 -10.91 -17.95
N ARG A 279 -44.22 -11.75 -16.98
CA ARG A 279 -45.08 -12.76 -16.37
C ARG A 279 -46.09 -12.09 -15.44
N LYS A 280 -47.38 -12.20 -15.75
CA LYS A 280 -48.45 -11.53 -14.99
C LYS A 280 -48.81 -12.22 -13.68
N ASP A 281 -48.33 -13.44 -13.45
CA ASP A 281 -48.76 -14.30 -12.36
C ASP A 281 -48.00 -14.07 -11.05
N ILE A 282 -46.69 -13.77 -11.11
CA ILE A 282 -45.88 -13.54 -9.90
C ILE A 282 -44.80 -12.49 -10.17
N GLN A 283 -44.86 -11.37 -9.46
CA GLN A 283 -43.79 -10.37 -9.40
C GLN A 283 -43.08 -10.46 -8.06
N PHE A 284 -41.78 -10.22 -8.05
CA PHE A 284 -40.98 -10.23 -6.83
C PHE A 284 -39.90 -9.15 -6.80
N TRP A 285 -39.47 -8.83 -5.59
CA TRP A 285 -38.38 -7.93 -5.27
C TRP A 285 -37.48 -8.62 -4.23
N ILE A 286 -36.22 -8.83 -4.61
CA ILE A 286 -35.19 -9.45 -3.78
C ILE A 286 -34.28 -8.38 -3.19
N LYS A 287 -34.02 -8.46 -1.89
CA LYS A 287 -32.93 -7.75 -1.20
C LYS A 287 -31.87 -8.77 -0.82
N PHE A 288 -30.67 -8.59 -1.38
CA PHE A 288 -29.55 -9.49 -1.16
C PHE A 288 -28.68 -9.02 0.00
N GLY A 289 -28.16 -9.99 0.75
CA GLY A 289 -26.93 -9.84 1.54
C GLY A 289 -25.70 -10.11 0.67
N ALA A 290 -24.49 -9.96 1.23
CA ALA A 290 -23.28 -10.20 0.44
C ALA A 290 -23.20 -11.66 -0.03
N PRO A 291 -22.87 -11.90 -1.31
CA PRO A 291 -22.65 -13.24 -1.81
C PRO A 291 -21.36 -13.82 -1.22
N LYS A 292 -21.34 -15.14 -1.01
CA LYS A 292 -20.21 -15.86 -0.45
C LYS A 292 -19.80 -17.00 -1.37
N VAL A 293 -18.50 -17.21 -1.48
CA VAL A 293 -17.90 -18.33 -2.19
C VAL A 293 -17.35 -19.32 -1.16
N LYS A 294 -17.56 -20.61 -1.42
CA LYS A 294 -16.94 -21.73 -0.72
C LYS A 294 -16.33 -22.67 -1.76
N ILE A 295 -15.03 -22.93 -1.68
CA ILE A 295 -14.34 -23.75 -2.69
C ILE A 295 -14.72 -25.23 -2.48
N LEU A 296 -15.22 -25.87 -3.54
CA LEU A 296 -15.47 -27.32 -3.55
C LEU A 296 -14.21 -28.08 -3.93
N CYS A 297 -13.52 -27.67 -4.99
CA CYS A 297 -12.29 -28.28 -5.50
C CYS A 297 -11.41 -27.24 -6.23
N LYS A 298 -10.32 -27.69 -6.87
CA LYS A 298 -9.42 -26.79 -7.64
C LYS A 298 -10.10 -26.05 -8.82
N LYS A 299 -11.34 -26.40 -9.17
CA LYS A 299 -12.06 -25.87 -10.33
C LYS A 299 -13.47 -25.39 -10.02
N GLU A 300 -14.11 -25.91 -8.98
CA GLU A 300 -15.50 -25.62 -8.66
C GLU A 300 -15.65 -25.01 -7.27
N ALA A 301 -16.66 -24.16 -7.13
CA ALA A 301 -17.03 -23.55 -5.88
C ALA A 301 -18.55 -23.46 -5.76
N ILE A 302 -19.03 -23.36 -4.52
CA ILE A 302 -20.39 -22.95 -4.21
C ILE A 302 -20.38 -21.43 -4.09
N LEU A 303 -21.20 -20.77 -4.90
CA LEU A 303 -21.56 -19.37 -4.75
C LEU A 303 -22.95 -19.29 -4.10
N SER A 304 -22.96 -18.91 -2.83
CA SER A 304 -24.16 -18.70 -2.02
C SER A 304 -24.63 -17.26 -2.11
N PHE A 305 -25.88 -17.05 -2.51
CA PHE A 305 -26.56 -15.77 -2.46
C PHE A 305 -27.46 -15.72 -1.23
N THR A 306 -27.14 -14.82 -0.31
CA THR A 306 -28.01 -14.55 0.85
C THR A 306 -29.15 -13.65 0.39
N VAL A 307 -30.38 -14.10 0.57
CA VAL A 307 -31.59 -13.32 0.32
C VAL A 307 -32.16 -12.90 1.67
N GLU A 308 -31.87 -11.66 2.06
CA GLU A 308 -32.30 -11.10 3.34
C GLU A 308 -33.83 -10.94 3.37
N GLU A 309 -34.40 -10.41 2.28
CA GLU A 309 -35.84 -10.28 2.10
C GLU A 309 -36.24 -10.60 0.65
N LEU A 310 -37.28 -11.39 0.48
CA LEU A 310 -37.96 -11.64 -0.79
C LEU A 310 -39.41 -11.22 -0.66
N LEU A 311 -39.78 -10.15 -1.35
CA LEU A 311 -41.12 -9.57 -1.37
C LEU A 311 -41.86 -10.04 -2.62
N VAL A 312 -43.07 -10.58 -2.46
CA VAL A 312 -43.87 -11.14 -3.55
C VAL A 312 -45.12 -10.28 -3.76
N PHE A 313 -45.50 -10.03 -5.02
CA PHE A 313 -46.59 -9.14 -5.41
C PHE A 313 -47.48 -9.76 -6.50
N ASP A 314 -48.76 -9.39 -6.50
CA ASP A 314 -49.74 -9.78 -7.53
C ASP A 314 -49.64 -8.92 -8.82
N GLY A 315 -48.70 -7.98 -8.90
CA GLY A 315 -48.52 -7.09 -10.05
C GLY A 315 -47.24 -6.26 -9.99
N ASN A 316 -47.07 -5.37 -10.97
CA ASN A 316 -45.82 -4.61 -11.19
C ASN A 316 -45.67 -3.36 -10.29
N ASP A 317 -46.67 -3.10 -9.44
CA ASP A 317 -46.64 -1.98 -8.51
C ASP A 317 -46.03 -2.42 -7.18
N PHE A 318 -44.76 -2.06 -6.95
CA PHE A 318 -44.06 -2.35 -5.70
C PHE A 318 -44.32 -1.31 -4.59
N THR A 319 -45.24 -0.36 -4.80
CA THR A 319 -45.65 0.59 -3.75
C THR A 319 -46.77 0.04 -2.87
N VAL A 320 -47.50 -0.98 -3.33
CA VAL A 320 -48.51 -1.69 -2.52
C VAL A 320 -47.83 -2.62 -1.51
N ALA A 321 -48.57 -3.02 -0.48
CA ALA A 321 -48.06 -4.00 0.48
C ALA A 321 -47.76 -5.34 -0.23
N PRO A 322 -46.61 -5.98 0.06
CA PRO A 322 -46.29 -7.28 -0.52
C PRO A 322 -47.33 -8.32 -0.08
N LYS A 323 -47.73 -9.17 -1.02
CA LYS A 323 -48.60 -10.33 -0.78
C LYS A 323 -47.98 -11.30 0.21
N HIS A 324 -46.67 -11.47 0.11
CA HIS A 324 -45.90 -12.34 1.00
C HIS A 324 -44.46 -11.85 1.11
N THR A 325 -43.84 -12.13 2.26
CA THR A 325 -42.44 -11.76 2.55
C THR A 325 -41.71 -12.97 3.11
N TYR A 326 -40.67 -13.42 2.43
CA TYR A 326 -39.74 -14.40 2.96
C TYR A 326 -38.46 -13.72 3.43
N LYS A 327 -37.79 -14.30 4.43
CA LYS A 327 -36.54 -13.77 5.00
C LYS A 327 -35.51 -14.87 5.18
N ASN A 328 -34.23 -14.47 5.19
CA ASN A 328 -33.11 -15.35 5.48
C ASN A 328 -33.10 -16.61 4.60
N TRP A 329 -33.30 -16.42 3.30
CA TRP A 329 -33.12 -17.47 2.31
C TRP A 329 -31.65 -17.53 1.90
N GLU A 330 -31.16 -18.72 1.58
CA GLU A 330 -29.84 -18.91 0.99
C GLU A 330 -29.98 -19.70 -0.31
N ILE A 331 -29.56 -19.11 -1.43
CA ILE A 331 -29.58 -19.76 -2.73
C ILE A 331 -28.15 -20.19 -3.05
N ALA A 332 -27.89 -21.48 -2.95
CA ALA A 332 -26.60 -22.08 -3.24
C ALA A 332 -26.50 -22.44 -4.73
N THR A 333 -25.45 -22.00 -5.40
CA THR A 333 -25.17 -22.31 -6.80
C THR A 333 -23.78 -22.90 -6.95
N VAL A 334 -23.60 -23.90 -7.81
CA VAL A 334 -22.30 -24.44 -8.19
C VAL A 334 -21.79 -23.67 -9.40
N VAL A 335 -20.55 -23.21 -9.33
CA VAL A 335 -19.88 -22.47 -10.39
C VAL A 335 -18.45 -22.97 -10.59
N HIS A 336 -17.90 -22.78 -11.79
CA HIS A 336 -16.50 -23.01 -12.09
C HIS A 336 -15.73 -21.72 -11.85
N LEU A 337 -14.50 -21.85 -11.36
CA LEU A 337 -13.56 -20.75 -11.20
C LEU A 337 -12.46 -20.87 -12.26
N ILE A 338 -12.20 -19.79 -12.97
CA ILE A 338 -11.24 -19.71 -14.06
C ILE A 338 -10.16 -18.70 -13.71
N LYS A 339 -8.89 -19.09 -13.86
CA LYS A 339 -7.76 -18.16 -13.82
C LYS A 339 -7.49 -17.61 -15.22
N LYS A 340 -7.51 -16.29 -15.39
CA LYS A 340 -7.06 -15.61 -16.62
C LYS A 340 -5.82 -14.80 -16.35
N VAL A 341 -4.83 -14.87 -17.25
CA VAL A 341 -3.60 -14.09 -17.18
C VAL A 341 -3.50 -13.25 -18.45
N GLU A 342 -3.62 -11.93 -18.30
CA GLU A 342 -3.60 -10.94 -19.39
C GLU A 342 -2.40 -10.00 -19.19
N GLY A 343 -1.26 -10.34 -19.78
CA GLY A 343 -0.01 -9.59 -19.59
C GLY A 343 0.51 -9.73 -18.15
N SER A 344 0.55 -8.63 -17.40
CA SER A 344 0.90 -8.62 -15.97
C SER A 344 -0.32 -8.77 -15.05
N ILE A 345 -1.53 -8.81 -15.59
CA ILE A 345 -2.75 -8.86 -14.77
C ILE A 345 -3.21 -10.31 -14.65
N THR A 346 -3.26 -10.81 -13.41
CA THR A 346 -3.87 -12.11 -13.08
C THR A 346 -5.27 -11.88 -12.51
N ARG A 347 -6.28 -12.56 -13.05
CA ARG A 347 -7.68 -12.52 -12.60
C ARG A 347 -8.19 -13.90 -12.24
N VAL A 348 -9.07 -13.95 -11.23
CA VAL A 348 -9.91 -15.12 -10.95
C VAL A 348 -11.36 -14.73 -11.26
N GLU A 349 -12.01 -15.52 -12.10
CA GLU A 349 -13.35 -15.28 -12.60
C GLU A 349 -14.28 -16.45 -12.30
N ILE A 350 -15.55 -16.14 -12.01
CA ILE A 350 -16.64 -17.10 -11.96
C ILE A 350 -17.12 -17.34 -13.40
N ASP A 351 -17.11 -18.59 -13.86
CA ASP A 351 -17.76 -18.96 -15.11
C ASP A 351 -19.28 -19.00 -14.92
N LEU A 352 -19.93 -17.91 -15.28
CA LEU A 352 -21.38 -17.79 -15.14
C LEU A 352 -22.15 -18.77 -16.05
N LYS A 353 -21.51 -19.32 -17.11
CA LYS A 353 -22.14 -20.34 -17.96
C LYS A 353 -22.22 -21.70 -17.29
N SER A 354 -21.36 -21.95 -16.31
CA SER A 354 -21.39 -23.18 -15.53
C SER A 354 -22.31 -23.09 -14.31
N LEU A 355 -23.00 -21.95 -14.10
CA LEU A 355 -23.81 -21.72 -12.91
C LEU A 355 -25.01 -22.66 -12.88
N ARG A 356 -25.10 -23.46 -11.81
CA ARG A 356 -26.20 -24.42 -11.59
C ARG A 356 -26.73 -24.27 -10.17
N VAL A 357 -28.05 -24.21 -9.97
CA VAL A 357 -28.63 -24.14 -8.63
C VAL A 357 -28.49 -25.51 -7.96
N CYS A 358 -27.96 -25.51 -6.73
CA CYS A 358 -27.86 -26.70 -5.88
C CYS A 358 -28.98 -26.67 -4.85
N GLU A 359 -30.17 -27.12 -5.27
CA GLU A 359 -31.37 -27.11 -4.43
C GLU A 359 -31.18 -27.76 -3.04
N PRO A 360 -30.47 -28.89 -2.88
CA PRO A 360 -30.26 -29.50 -1.57
C PRO A 360 -29.44 -28.66 -0.58
N LEU A 361 -28.69 -27.66 -1.08
CA LEU A 361 -27.91 -26.72 -0.27
C LEU A 361 -28.60 -25.37 -0.10
N CYS A 362 -29.74 -25.17 -0.75
CA CYS A 362 -30.54 -23.96 -0.57
C CYS A 362 -31.33 -24.02 0.75
N ILE A 363 -31.44 -22.89 1.43
CA ILE A 363 -32.21 -22.74 2.67
C ILE A 363 -33.42 -21.86 2.38
N PHE A 364 -34.62 -22.42 2.57
CA PHE A 364 -35.90 -21.73 2.36
C PHE A 364 -36.67 -21.61 3.69
N THR A 365 -36.23 -20.66 4.53
CA THR A 365 -36.89 -20.39 5.82
C THR A 365 -38.35 -19.98 5.59
N GLU A 366 -39.27 -20.55 6.37
CA GLU A 366 -40.72 -20.26 6.32
C GLU A 366 -41.42 -20.57 4.97
N PHE A 367 -40.78 -21.36 4.11
CA PHE A 367 -41.37 -21.72 2.82
C PHE A 367 -42.38 -22.87 2.93
N ASP A 368 -43.63 -22.59 2.57
CA ASP A 368 -44.73 -23.56 2.61
C ASP A 368 -45.18 -23.95 1.19
N LEU A 369 -44.97 -25.22 0.83
CA LEU A 369 -45.39 -25.81 -0.44
C LEU A 369 -46.92 -25.92 -0.59
N ASN A 370 -47.69 -25.80 0.49
CA ASN A 370 -49.15 -25.83 0.43
C ASN A 370 -49.74 -24.54 -0.17
N ILE A 371 -48.94 -23.48 -0.29
CA ILE A 371 -49.35 -22.23 -0.93
C ILE A 371 -49.38 -22.46 -2.46
N SER A 372 -50.53 -22.22 -3.08
CA SER A 372 -50.79 -22.59 -4.49
C SER A 372 -49.79 -22.02 -5.52
N TRP A 373 -49.17 -20.88 -5.21
CA TRP A 373 -48.19 -20.21 -6.08
C TRP A 373 -46.73 -20.43 -5.65
N ALA A 374 -46.47 -21.10 -4.51
CA ALA A 374 -45.12 -21.24 -3.97
C ALA A 374 -44.20 -22.07 -4.88
N ALA A 375 -44.69 -23.17 -5.45
CA ALA A 375 -43.93 -23.98 -6.41
C ALA A 375 -43.53 -23.16 -7.65
N THR A 376 -44.45 -22.37 -8.20
CA THR A 376 -44.20 -21.47 -9.33
C THR A 376 -43.20 -20.38 -8.97
N LEU A 377 -43.28 -19.79 -7.77
CA LEU A 377 -42.29 -18.83 -7.30
C LEU A 377 -40.90 -19.47 -7.23
N LYS A 378 -40.78 -20.64 -6.60
CA LYS A 378 -39.49 -21.32 -6.45
C LYS A 378 -38.84 -21.61 -7.81
N ALA A 379 -39.61 -22.15 -8.75
CA ALA A 379 -39.16 -22.38 -10.12
C ALA A 379 -38.72 -21.07 -10.82
N THR A 380 -39.48 -20.00 -10.64
CA THR A 380 -39.17 -18.68 -11.21
C THR A 380 -37.89 -18.08 -10.61
N ILE A 381 -37.68 -18.23 -9.29
CA ILE A 381 -36.45 -17.78 -8.63
C ILE A 381 -35.23 -18.56 -9.15
N PHE A 382 -35.35 -19.88 -9.32
CA PHE A 382 -34.26 -20.69 -9.88
C PHE A 382 -33.92 -20.29 -11.33
N GLU A 383 -34.94 -20.12 -12.16
CA GLU A 383 -34.77 -19.62 -13.53
C GLU A 383 -34.12 -18.23 -13.56
N PHE A 384 -34.52 -17.34 -12.66
CA PHE A 384 -33.91 -16.02 -12.50
C PHE A 384 -32.40 -16.14 -12.25
N PHE A 385 -31.97 -16.93 -11.26
CA PHE A 385 -30.55 -17.08 -10.95
C PHE A 385 -29.75 -17.72 -12.09
N GLN A 386 -30.32 -18.72 -12.79
CA GLN A 386 -29.63 -19.44 -13.84
C GLN A 386 -29.49 -18.65 -15.15
N ILE A 387 -30.55 -17.93 -15.55
CA ILE A 387 -30.64 -17.33 -16.89
C ILE A 387 -30.44 -15.81 -16.83
N HIS A 388 -31.20 -15.14 -15.96
CA HIS A 388 -31.30 -13.69 -16.01
C HIS A 388 -30.22 -13.01 -15.17
N TYR A 389 -29.95 -13.52 -13.98
CA TYR A 389 -29.02 -12.90 -13.05
C TYR A 389 -27.57 -13.08 -13.50
N THR A 390 -27.21 -14.23 -14.07
CA THR A 390 -25.91 -14.46 -14.72
C THR A 390 -25.59 -13.36 -15.75
N THR A 391 -26.53 -13.06 -16.64
CA THR A 391 -26.36 -11.99 -17.64
C THR A 391 -26.10 -10.63 -17.00
N ILE A 392 -26.80 -10.32 -15.89
CA ILE A 392 -26.61 -9.06 -15.15
C ILE A 392 -25.21 -9.04 -14.51
N LEU A 393 -24.83 -10.09 -13.78
CA LEU A 393 -23.53 -10.21 -13.11
C LEU A 393 -22.34 -10.15 -14.09
N GLU A 394 -22.51 -10.68 -15.30
CA GLU A 394 -21.52 -10.58 -16.37
C GLU A 394 -21.37 -9.13 -16.83
N LYS A 395 -22.50 -8.47 -17.14
CA LYS A 395 -22.54 -7.08 -17.61
C LYS A 395 -21.87 -6.10 -16.65
N VAL A 396 -22.02 -6.31 -15.34
CA VAL A 396 -21.41 -5.46 -14.30
C VAL A 396 -20.04 -5.94 -13.83
N SER A 397 -19.43 -6.92 -14.52
CA SER A 397 -18.12 -7.48 -14.20
C SER A 397 -18.00 -8.07 -12.78
N VAL A 398 -19.13 -8.44 -12.14
CA VAL A 398 -19.14 -9.02 -10.79
C VAL A 398 -18.52 -10.42 -10.77
N HIS A 399 -18.58 -11.13 -11.89
CA HIS A 399 -17.91 -12.42 -12.09
C HIS A 399 -16.39 -12.39 -11.87
N ILE A 400 -15.73 -11.23 -11.98
CA ILE A 400 -14.29 -11.09 -11.67
C ILE A 400 -14.11 -10.96 -10.16
N VAL A 401 -13.90 -12.08 -9.46
CA VAL A 401 -13.87 -12.10 -7.98
C VAL A 401 -12.52 -11.72 -7.38
N TRP A 402 -11.46 -11.68 -8.18
CA TRP A 402 -10.15 -11.20 -7.75
C TRP A 402 -9.33 -10.74 -8.96
N SER A 403 -8.48 -9.72 -8.77
CA SER A 403 -7.56 -9.21 -9.79
C SER A 403 -6.30 -8.65 -9.14
N HIS A 404 -5.14 -8.95 -9.71
CA HIS A 404 -3.84 -8.41 -9.29
C HIS A 404 -3.00 -8.04 -10.52
N ASP A 405 -2.24 -6.96 -10.43
CA ASP A 405 -1.28 -6.55 -11.47
C ASP A 405 0.14 -6.73 -10.94
N ASP A 406 0.86 -7.70 -11.51
CA ASP A 406 2.24 -8.08 -11.15
C ASP A 406 3.28 -7.03 -11.57
N LYS A 407 2.88 -5.93 -12.24
CA LYS A 407 3.82 -4.86 -12.57
C LYS A 407 4.47 -4.36 -11.28
N PRO A 408 5.81 -4.45 -11.15
CA PRO A 408 6.50 -3.89 -10.01
C PRO A 408 6.14 -2.40 -9.98
N SER A 409 5.53 -1.98 -8.88
CA SER A 409 5.30 -0.58 -8.59
C SER A 409 6.63 0.14 -8.79
N GLY A 410 6.73 0.91 -9.87
CA GLY A 410 7.97 1.58 -10.24
C GLY A 410 8.50 2.38 -9.06
N HIS A 411 9.69 2.01 -8.58
CA HIS A 411 10.44 2.70 -7.55
C HIS A 411 9.66 3.07 -6.27
N GLY A 412 9.15 2.07 -5.56
CA GLY A 412 8.80 2.22 -4.14
C GLY A 412 10.06 2.16 -3.26
N LEU A 413 10.37 3.25 -2.57
CA LEU A 413 11.36 3.31 -1.48
C LEU A 413 11.09 2.21 -0.41
N PRO A 414 12.12 1.66 0.24
CA PRO A 414 11.94 0.61 1.23
C PRO A 414 11.46 1.20 2.57
N GLY A 415 10.36 0.67 3.12
CA GLY A 415 10.02 0.80 4.53
C GLY A 415 8.59 1.26 4.83
N TRP A 416 7.64 0.32 4.84
CA TRP A 416 6.39 0.47 5.60
C TRP A 416 6.19 -0.79 6.45
N PRO A 417 5.95 -0.68 7.78
CA PRO A 417 5.70 -1.82 8.63
C PRO A 417 4.19 -2.03 8.76
N PHE A 418 3.60 -2.80 7.86
CA PHE A 418 2.37 -3.55 8.15
C PHE A 418 2.59 -4.97 7.64
N GLY A 419 2.46 -5.94 8.55
CA GLY A 419 2.83 -7.33 8.33
C GLY A 419 2.05 -7.99 7.20
N LEU A 420 2.77 -8.53 6.23
CA LEU A 420 2.33 -9.65 5.42
C LEU A 420 2.73 -10.94 6.14
N PRO A 421 1.89 -11.99 6.16
CA PRO A 421 2.30 -13.30 6.66
C PRO A 421 3.36 -13.93 5.73
N ASP A 422 4.27 -14.69 6.34
CA ASP A 422 5.38 -15.39 5.70
C ASP A 422 4.94 -16.25 4.51
N ILE A 423 5.46 -15.96 3.32
CA ILE A 423 5.38 -16.86 2.16
C ILE A 423 6.33 -18.05 2.40
N PRO A 424 5.88 -19.32 2.30
CA PRO A 424 6.78 -20.47 2.37
C PRO A 424 7.74 -20.48 1.18
N ARG A 425 9.03 -20.67 1.48
CA ARG A 425 10.10 -20.84 0.49
C ARG A 425 9.85 -22.09 -0.37
N LEU A 426 9.68 -21.90 -1.69
CA LEU A 426 9.77 -22.97 -2.68
C LEU A 426 11.24 -23.25 -3.07
N PRO A 427 11.60 -24.51 -3.40
CA PRO A 427 12.98 -24.91 -3.61
C PRO A 427 13.48 -24.60 -5.02
N HIS A 428 14.81 -24.42 -5.08
CA HIS A 428 15.67 -24.18 -6.23
C HIS A 428 15.22 -24.83 -7.56
N LEU A 429 14.96 -24.00 -8.56
CA LEU A 429 14.99 -24.37 -9.97
C LEU A 429 16.00 -23.49 -10.69
N GLY A 430 17.13 -24.08 -11.06
CA GLY A 430 18.07 -23.48 -12.01
C GLY A 430 17.56 -23.74 -13.41
N PHE A 431 17.33 -22.68 -14.18
CA PHE A 431 17.16 -22.76 -15.63
C PHE A 431 17.96 -21.64 -16.30
N GLY A 432 18.86 -22.05 -17.18
CA GLY A 432 19.61 -21.17 -18.08
C GLY A 432 18.71 -20.63 -19.18
N LEU A 433 18.90 -19.36 -19.50
CA LEU A 433 18.27 -18.66 -20.61
C LEU A 433 19.10 -18.85 -21.90
N PRO A 434 18.43 -19.03 -23.06
CA PRO A 434 19.02 -18.67 -24.34
C PRO A 434 18.22 -17.59 -25.08
N GLY A 435 18.93 -16.68 -25.73
CA GLY A 435 18.54 -16.16 -27.04
C GLY A 435 17.81 -14.82 -27.09
N ILE A 436 18.56 -13.75 -27.31
CA ILE A 436 18.10 -12.47 -27.87
C ILE A 436 18.07 -12.61 -29.41
N PRO A 437 16.99 -12.26 -30.12
CA PRO A 437 17.06 -12.03 -31.57
C PRO A 437 17.37 -10.56 -31.89
N ALA A 438 18.35 -10.38 -32.79
CA ALA A 438 18.81 -9.10 -33.32
C ALA A 438 17.91 -8.55 -34.45
N LEU A 439 17.93 -7.23 -34.58
CA LEU A 439 17.32 -6.40 -35.63
C LEU A 439 17.97 -6.61 -37.02
N PRO A 440 17.30 -6.23 -38.13
CA PRO A 440 17.64 -6.67 -39.48
C PRO A 440 18.57 -5.73 -40.27
N GLY A 441 19.49 -6.35 -41.02
CA GLY A 441 19.63 -6.14 -42.47
C GLY A 441 20.51 -5.00 -42.99
N LEU A 442 21.71 -5.36 -43.49
CA LEU A 442 22.35 -4.75 -44.67
C LEU A 442 23.31 -5.79 -45.33
N PRO A 443 23.41 -5.87 -46.67
CA PRO A 443 23.94 -7.04 -47.39
C PRO A 443 25.40 -6.90 -47.85
N GLY A 444 26.11 -8.04 -47.99
CA GLY A 444 27.41 -8.12 -48.65
C GLY A 444 28.08 -9.50 -48.58
N LEU A 445 27.89 -10.31 -49.63
CA LEU A 445 28.65 -11.51 -50.06
C LEU A 445 30.20 -11.28 -50.14
N PRO A 446 31.08 -12.28 -50.41
CA PRO A 446 30.87 -13.71 -50.76
C PRO A 446 31.86 -14.77 -50.13
N THR A 447 31.63 -16.04 -50.52
CA THR A 447 32.61 -17.16 -50.78
C THR A 447 33.07 -18.14 -49.67
N ILE A 448 32.37 -19.30 -49.58
CA ILE A 448 32.76 -20.74 -49.85
C ILE A 448 34.26 -21.02 -50.17
N PRO A 449 34.90 -22.24 -50.00
CA PRO A 449 34.48 -23.58 -49.50
C PRO A 449 35.45 -24.29 -48.50
N GLY A 450 35.08 -25.47 -47.97
CA GLY A 450 36.08 -26.53 -47.67
C GLY A 450 35.74 -27.57 -46.58
N THR A 451 35.07 -28.65 -46.98
CA THR A 451 34.95 -29.98 -46.30
C THR A 451 36.31 -30.68 -46.10
N PRO A 452 36.47 -31.92 -45.52
CA PRO A 452 35.56 -32.84 -44.80
C PRO A 452 36.13 -33.43 -43.47
N GLY A 453 35.34 -34.29 -42.78
CA GLY A 453 35.66 -35.06 -41.54
C GLY A 453 36.76 -36.14 -41.67
N PRO A 454 36.71 -37.34 -41.03
CA PRO A 454 35.79 -37.87 -40.01
C PRO A 454 36.49 -38.64 -38.84
N SER A 455 35.67 -39.14 -37.89
CA SER A 455 35.77 -40.40 -37.11
C SER A 455 37.09 -40.82 -36.43
N THR A 456 37.03 -41.25 -35.15
CA THR A 456 36.98 -42.69 -34.77
C THR A 456 37.12 -42.92 -33.25
N SER A 457 36.18 -43.70 -32.71
CA SER A 457 36.29 -44.78 -31.70
C SER A 457 37.19 -44.69 -30.44
N LYS A 458 36.51 -44.74 -29.25
CA LYS A 458 36.55 -45.76 -28.15
C LYS A 458 37.93 -46.27 -27.61
N PRO A 459 37.98 -46.93 -26.42
CA PRO A 459 37.63 -46.53 -25.04
C PRO A 459 38.74 -46.91 -24.01
N ARG A 460 38.78 -46.34 -22.80
CA ARG A 460 39.23 -46.97 -21.53
C ARG A 460 39.35 -45.91 -20.43
N GLY A 461 38.67 -46.11 -19.30
CA GLY A 461 39.09 -45.53 -18.02
C GLY A 461 40.21 -46.36 -17.39
N PRO A 462 40.53 -46.21 -16.09
CA PRO A 462 40.07 -45.19 -15.14
C PRO A 462 41.25 -44.48 -14.45
N THR A 463 41.10 -43.21 -14.04
CA THR A 463 41.94 -42.65 -12.97
C THR A 463 41.22 -41.50 -12.28
N ILE A 464 40.92 -41.70 -11.00
CA ILE A 464 40.59 -40.64 -10.03
C ILE A 464 41.93 -40.15 -9.49
N PRO A 465 42.21 -38.84 -9.52
CA PRO A 465 42.35 -38.13 -8.23
C PRO A 465 41.95 -36.64 -8.30
N GLY A 466 41.53 -36.09 -7.16
CA GLY A 466 41.73 -34.64 -6.90
C GLY A 466 40.57 -33.92 -6.23
N VAL A 467 40.71 -33.74 -4.93
CA VAL A 467 39.94 -32.86 -4.02
C VAL A 467 39.85 -31.41 -4.54
N PRO A 468 38.72 -30.69 -4.40
CA PRO A 468 38.63 -29.27 -4.78
C PRO A 468 39.25 -28.36 -3.72
N GLN A 469 40.07 -27.41 -4.17
CA GLN A 469 40.53 -26.26 -3.39
C GLN A 469 39.38 -25.26 -3.12
N PRO A 470 39.43 -24.48 -2.02
CA PRO A 470 38.47 -23.42 -1.74
C PRO A 470 38.76 -22.18 -2.60
N PRO A 471 37.75 -21.44 -3.11
CA PRO A 471 37.99 -20.21 -3.82
C PRO A 471 38.41 -19.08 -2.87
N ALA A 472 39.37 -18.31 -3.36
CA ALA A 472 40.04 -17.21 -2.71
C ALA A 472 39.12 -15.99 -2.49
N SER A 473 39.42 -15.30 -1.39
CA SER A 473 39.32 -13.85 -1.13
C SER A 473 38.31 -13.03 -1.95
N VAL A 474 37.29 -12.59 -1.22
CA VAL A 474 36.45 -11.42 -1.46
C VAL A 474 37.29 -10.16 -1.76
N PRO A 475 37.02 -9.42 -2.85
CA PRO A 475 37.41 -8.02 -2.94
C PRO A 475 36.30 -7.12 -2.41
N ASP A 476 36.71 -6.32 -1.43
CA ASP A 476 36.30 -4.94 -1.11
C ASP A 476 34.88 -4.44 -1.42
N THR A 477 34.24 -4.05 -0.32
CA THR A 477 33.22 -3.02 -0.13
C THR A 477 32.85 -2.21 -1.39
N PRO A 478 31.58 -2.21 -1.83
CA PRO A 478 31.13 -1.25 -2.83
C PRO A 478 31.25 0.16 -2.24
N ALA A 479 31.82 1.07 -3.02
CA ALA A 479 31.72 2.51 -2.75
C ALA A 479 30.24 2.89 -2.55
N PRO A 480 29.92 3.90 -1.72
CA PRO A 480 28.57 4.41 -1.61
C PRO A 480 28.10 4.80 -3.01
N ILE A 481 27.02 4.18 -3.46
CA ILE A 481 26.29 4.64 -4.64
C ILE A 481 25.75 6.01 -4.24
N GLU A 482 26.34 7.09 -4.74
CA GLU A 482 25.73 8.41 -4.69
C GLU A 482 24.41 8.32 -5.47
N VAL A 483 23.31 8.17 -4.73
CA VAL A 483 21.96 8.10 -5.30
C VAL A 483 21.66 9.46 -5.93
N GLY A 484 21.40 9.46 -7.24
CA GLY A 484 21.34 10.62 -8.14
C GLY A 484 20.20 11.63 -7.93
N GLY A 485 19.94 12.06 -6.69
CA GLY A 485 19.00 13.14 -6.38
C GLY A 485 19.42 14.48 -7.02
N ASP A 486 20.72 14.76 -7.07
CA ASP A 486 21.26 16.01 -7.63
C ASP A 486 21.08 16.12 -9.15
N ILE A 487 20.92 15.00 -9.86
CA ILE A 487 20.76 14.99 -11.33
C ILE A 487 19.33 15.36 -11.74
N ILE A 488 18.32 14.94 -10.96
CA ILE A 488 16.89 15.11 -11.31
C ILE A 488 16.44 16.58 -11.18
N LEU A 489 16.99 17.33 -10.22
CA LEU A 489 16.57 18.70 -9.92
C LEU A 489 17.09 19.72 -10.94
N LYS A 490 18.20 19.42 -11.62
CA LYS A 490 18.77 20.30 -12.65
C LYS A 490 17.84 20.50 -13.84
N GLU A 491 16.91 19.57 -14.07
CA GLU A 491 15.95 19.64 -15.18
C GLU A 491 14.65 20.40 -14.84
N THR A 492 14.47 20.81 -13.59
CA THR A 492 13.28 21.57 -13.14
C THR A 492 13.09 22.87 -13.92
N ASN A 493 11.84 23.29 -14.08
CA ASN A 493 11.49 24.53 -14.77
C ASN A 493 10.39 25.28 -14.00
N SER A 494 10.65 26.51 -13.57
CA SER A 494 9.67 27.36 -12.91
C SER A 494 8.59 27.92 -13.87
N GLY A 495 8.77 27.76 -15.19
CA GLY A 495 7.91 28.34 -16.21
C GLY A 495 7.91 29.86 -16.15
N GLU A 496 6.73 30.47 -16.27
CA GLU A 496 6.56 31.94 -16.15
C GLU A 496 6.40 32.41 -14.70
N TYR A 497 6.53 31.53 -13.72
CA TYR A 497 6.31 31.84 -12.31
C TYR A 497 7.58 32.31 -11.61
N ASP A 498 7.40 33.21 -10.65
CA ASP A 498 8.49 33.81 -9.87
C ASP A 498 8.88 32.96 -8.67
N PHE A 499 7.88 32.26 -8.16
CA PHE A 499 7.90 31.57 -6.91
C PHE A 499 7.14 30.26 -7.07
N LEU A 500 7.80 29.15 -6.73
CA LEU A 500 7.16 27.86 -6.61
C LEU A 500 7.47 27.31 -5.23
N GLN A 501 6.47 26.79 -4.55
CA GLN A 501 6.68 25.99 -3.35
C GLN A 501 5.97 24.67 -3.49
N VAL A 502 6.76 23.62 -3.62
CA VAL A 502 6.34 22.24 -3.63
C VAL A 502 6.17 21.77 -2.19
N ILE A 503 5.04 21.13 -1.93
CA ILE A 503 4.63 20.59 -0.65
C ILE A 503 4.57 19.07 -0.80
N SER A 504 5.35 18.37 0.02
CA SER A 504 5.37 16.91 0.00
C SER A 504 4.16 16.35 0.75
N VAL A 505 3.53 15.32 0.18
CA VAL A 505 2.46 14.56 0.88
C VAL A 505 3.00 14.00 2.19
N THR A 506 4.22 13.44 2.16
CA THR A 506 4.91 12.89 3.33
C THR A 506 5.08 13.94 4.42
N GLY A 507 5.41 15.19 4.08
CA GLY A 507 5.55 16.28 5.03
C GLY A 507 4.22 16.63 5.72
N ILE A 508 3.11 16.64 4.99
CA ILE A 508 1.77 16.85 5.56
C ILE A 508 1.37 15.69 6.48
N VAL A 509 1.57 14.44 6.03
CA VAL A 509 1.22 13.26 6.84
C VAL A 509 2.06 13.23 8.12
N GLU A 510 3.35 13.53 8.04
CA GLU A 510 4.23 13.62 9.20
C GLU A 510 3.83 14.77 10.14
N HIS A 511 3.35 15.89 9.59
CA HIS A 511 2.78 16.97 10.40
C HIS A 511 1.55 16.51 11.19
N PHE A 512 0.59 15.84 10.56
CA PHE A 512 -0.59 15.31 11.27
C PHE A 512 -0.22 14.25 12.31
N LYS A 513 0.77 13.39 12.03
CA LYS A 513 1.30 12.44 13.02
C LYS A 513 1.88 13.14 14.23
N ASN A 514 2.69 14.19 14.02
CA ASN A 514 3.29 14.96 15.11
C ASN A 514 2.23 15.69 15.94
N LEU A 515 1.24 16.32 15.29
CA LEU A 515 0.10 16.93 15.99
C LEU A 515 -0.63 15.89 16.84
N TRP A 516 -1.03 14.77 16.23
CA TRP A 516 -1.72 13.69 16.90
C TRP A 516 -0.97 13.16 18.12
N GLN A 517 0.33 12.86 17.99
CA GLN A 517 1.16 12.41 19.11
C GLN A 517 1.25 13.46 20.21
N SER A 518 1.45 14.73 19.86
CA SER A 518 1.54 15.83 20.83
C SER A 518 0.23 16.09 21.57
N TYR A 519 -0.91 15.74 20.97
CA TYR A 519 -2.23 16.03 21.51
C TYR A 519 -2.82 14.91 22.37
N LYS A 520 -2.20 13.72 22.41
CA LYS A 520 -2.65 12.60 23.25
C LYS A 520 -2.79 12.97 24.73
N THR A 521 -1.97 13.88 25.22
CA THR A 521 -1.98 14.33 26.63
C THR A 521 -2.66 15.67 26.84
N ASN A 522 -3.08 16.37 25.78
CA ASN A 522 -3.67 17.71 25.86
C ASN A 522 -5.20 17.61 26.02
N THR A 523 -5.78 18.23 27.04
CA THR A 523 -7.23 18.19 27.34
C THR A 523 -8.06 19.26 26.63
N GLU A 524 -7.44 20.19 25.90
CA GLU A 524 -8.14 21.25 25.19
C GLU A 524 -8.96 20.70 24.01
N ALA A 525 -10.17 21.21 23.81
CA ALA A 525 -11.13 20.68 22.82
C ALA A 525 -10.55 20.57 21.40
N TYR A 526 -9.78 21.58 20.97
CA TYR A 526 -9.16 21.56 19.64
C TYR A 526 -8.11 20.44 19.52
N ALA A 527 -7.41 20.09 20.60
CA ALA A 527 -6.39 19.05 20.57
C ALA A 527 -7.06 17.68 20.65
N GLN A 528 -8.04 17.56 21.54
CA GLN A 528 -8.84 16.36 21.71
C GLN A 528 -9.51 15.95 20.41
N CYS A 529 -10.11 16.84 19.61
CA CYS A 529 -10.79 16.42 18.37
C CYS A 529 -9.90 15.67 17.34
N LEU A 530 -8.56 15.76 17.42
CA LEU A 530 -7.67 14.94 16.57
C LEU A 530 -7.37 13.55 17.16
N VAL A 531 -7.65 13.31 18.44
CA VAL A 531 -7.32 12.07 19.16
C VAL A 531 -8.58 11.35 19.62
N LYS A 532 -9.56 12.07 20.16
CA LYS A 532 -10.85 11.57 20.64
C LYS A 532 -11.94 12.60 20.38
N TRP A 533 -13.06 12.14 19.86
CA TRP A 533 -14.20 13.00 19.61
C TRP A 533 -15.50 12.26 19.88
N SER A 534 -16.50 12.99 20.38
CA SER A 534 -17.80 12.44 20.69
C SER A 534 -18.90 13.42 20.31
N TYR A 535 -19.99 12.87 19.76
CA TYR A 535 -21.25 13.57 19.54
C TYR A 535 -22.30 12.95 20.45
N GLU A 536 -22.66 13.71 21.49
CA GLU A 536 -23.64 13.31 22.50
C GLU A 536 -23.39 11.89 23.04
N GLU A 537 -24.45 11.08 23.13
CA GLU A 537 -24.41 9.65 23.41
C GLU A 537 -24.65 8.83 22.13
N GLU A 538 -24.39 9.39 20.95
CA GLU A 538 -24.68 8.73 19.68
C GLU A 538 -23.42 8.29 18.94
N PHE A 539 -22.30 8.99 19.14
CA PHE A 539 -21.02 8.64 18.52
C PHE A 539 -19.86 8.99 19.45
N LYS A 540 -18.92 8.06 19.63
CA LYS A 540 -17.68 8.26 20.37
C LYS A 540 -16.57 7.52 19.63
N ALA A 541 -15.46 8.17 19.34
CA ALA A 541 -14.33 7.51 18.70
C ALA A 541 -12.99 8.03 19.20
N SER A 542 -11.99 7.14 19.24
CA SER A 542 -10.57 7.47 19.24
C SER A 542 -10.07 7.43 17.79
N PHE A 543 -9.14 8.32 17.47
CA PHE A 543 -8.66 8.51 16.12
C PHE A 543 -7.16 8.26 16.05
N GLY A 544 -6.72 7.67 14.94
CA GLY A 544 -5.32 7.73 14.53
C GLY A 544 -5.01 9.00 13.76
N ALA A 545 -3.74 9.18 13.41
CA ALA A 545 -3.31 10.34 12.62
C ALA A 545 -3.98 10.37 11.23
N ILE A 546 -4.45 11.55 10.81
CA ILE A 546 -5.05 11.77 9.49
C ILE A 546 -4.00 11.47 8.40
N ASN A 547 -4.41 10.71 7.39
CA ASN A 547 -3.58 10.40 6.22
C ASN A 547 -4.19 11.01 4.96
N ILE A 548 -3.35 11.45 4.02
CA ILE A 548 -3.77 12.19 2.83
C ILE A 548 -2.95 11.74 1.62
N LYS A 549 -3.59 11.70 0.44
CA LYS A 549 -2.94 11.63 -0.87
C LYS A 549 -3.62 12.58 -1.84
N PHE A 550 -2.89 13.13 -2.80
CA PHE A 550 -3.45 14.03 -3.79
C PHE A 550 -3.97 13.29 -5.03
N LEU A 551 -5.08 13.80 -5.55
CA LEU A 551 -5.75 13.38 -6.77
C LEU A 551 -5.65 14.51 -7.80
N SER A 552 -5.70 14.15 -9.09
CA SER A 552 -5.82 15.16 -10.15
C SER A 552 -7.12 15.94 -10.03
N GLY A 553 -7.12 17.19 -10.53
CA GLY A 553 -8.28 18.08 -10.44
C GLY A 553 -8.47 18.72 -9.06
N GLU A 554 -7.37 19.09 -8.40
CA GLU A 554 -7.36 19.84 -7.13
C GLU A 554 -8.13 19.15 -5.99
N LYS A 555 -7.98 17.83 -5.90
CA LYS A 555 -8.64 17.00 -4.89
C LYS A 555 -7.61 16.25 -4.04
N ALA A 556 -8.06 15.81 -2.89
CA ALA A 556 -7.31 14.94 -2.01
C ALA A 556 -8.19 13.77 -1.56
N MET A 557 -7.58 12.60 -1.40
CA MET A 557 -8.14 11.49 -0.64
C MET A 557 -7.65 11.62 0.79
N VAL A 558 -8.56 11.67 1.76
CA VAL A 558 -8.29 11.79 3.19
C VAL A 558 -8.81 10.56 3.90
N TRP A 559 -7.97 9.90 4.69
CA TRP A 559 -8.35 8.77 5.52
C TRP A 559 -8.46 9.18 6.98
N ILE A 560 -9.62 8.93 7.55
CA ILE A 560 -9.91 9.07 8.97
C ILE A 560 -9.81 7.68 9.60
N HIS A 561 -8.79 7.49 10.42
CA HIS A 561 -8.58 6.23 11.13
C HIS A 561 -9.28 6.27 12.48
N LEU A 562 -10.20 5.33 12.73
CA LEU A 562 -10.88 5.15 14.01
C LEU A 562 -10.23 3.96 14.71
N GLU A 563 -9.43 4.22 15.74
CA GLU A 563 -8.76 3.17 16.52
C GLU A 563 -9.80 2.36 17.30
N ASP A 564 -10.70 3.06 18.00
CA ASP A 564 -11.90 2.53 18.65
C ASP A 564 -13.09 3.43 18.29
N CYS A 565 -14.25 2.83 18.05
CA CYS A 565 -15.47 3.57 17.76
C CYS A 565 -16.67 2.90 18.42
N TRP A 566 -17.47 3.69 19.11
CA TRP A 566 -18.81 3.35 19.58
C TRP A 566 -19.80 4.24 18.83
N LEU A 567 -20.81 3.64 18.20
CA LEU A 567 -21.81 4.41 17.47
C LEU A 567 -23.21 3.80 17.52
N LYS A 568 -24.21 4.67 17.55
CA LYS A 568 -25.64 4.34 17.45
C LYS A 568 -26.08 4.43 15.99
N SER A 569 -26.86 3.44 15.54
CA SER A 569 -27.45 3.46 14.20
C SER A 569 -28.39 4.64 14.01
N LEU A 570 -28.41 5.24 12.81
CA LEU A 570 -29.35 6.33 12.48
C LEU A 570 -30.81 5.89 12.52
N LYS A 571 -31.08 4.59 12.33
CA LYS A 571 -32.42 3.99 12.36
C LYS A 571 -32.52 2.99 13.50
N GLY A 572 -32.95 3.47 14.67
CA GLY A 572 -33.25 2.65 15.86
C GLY A 572 -32.20 2.72 16.97
N ASP A 573 -32.41 1.93 18.04
CA ASP A 573 -31.59 1.97 19.26
C ASP A 573 -30.40 1.00 19.29
N LYS A 574 -30.07 0.40 18.14
CA LYS A 574 -28.92 -0.50 18.04
C LYS A 574 -27.63 0.31 18.08
N HIS A 575 -26.71 -0.13 18.93
CA HIS A 575 -25.33 0.37 18.99
C HIS A 575 -24.36 -0.72 18.59
N ALA A 576 -23.16 -0.32 18.18
CA ALA A 576 -22.06 -1.23 17.94
C ALA A 576 -20.72 -0.59 18.30
N GLU A 577 -19.79 -1.45 18.67
CA GLU A 577 -18.39 -1.12 18.93
C GLU A 577 -17.53 -1.73 17.82
N PHE A 578 -16.61 -0.92 17.32
CA PHE A 578 -15.71 -1.28 16.23
C PHE A 578 -14.30 -0.83 16.55
N MET A 579 -13.33 -1.49 15.94
CA MET A 579 -11.91 -1.16 16.08
C MET A 579 -11.26 -1.11 14.70
N ASP A 580 -10.22 -0.30 14.59
CA ASP A 580 -9.31 -0.26 13.44
C ASP A 580 -9.99 0.07 12.10
N TRP A 581 -11.05 0.90 12.12
CA TRP A 581 -11.68 1.37 10.88
C TRP A 581 -10.83 2.44 10.20
N SER A 582 -10.79 2.44 8.87
CA SER A 582 -10.16 3.49 8.08
C SER A 582 -11.15 3.97 7.04
N ILE A 583 -11.69 5.17 7.21
CA ILE A 583 -12.76 5.69 6.34
C ILE A 583 -12.18 6.75 5.42
N ALA A 584 -12.28 6.52 4.11
CA ALA A 584 -11.72 7.37 3.08
C ALA A 584 -12.75 8.38 2.54
N PHE A 585 -12.30 9.61 2.32
CA PHE A 585 -13.10 10.70 1.79
C PHE A 585 -12.34 11.43 0.67
N GLU A 586 -13.00 11.67 -0.46
CA GLU A 586 -12.54 12.62 -1.46
C GLU A 586 -12.96 14.03 -1.06
N VAL A 587 -12.01 14.95 -0.95
CA VAL A 587 -12.24 16.36 -0.59
C VAL A 587 -11.59 17.27 -1.62
N SER A 588 -12.16 18.46 -1.83
CA SER A 588 -11.57 19.48 -2.70
C SER A 588 -10.52 20.28 -1.93
N LEU A 589 -9.48 20.75 -2.62
CA LEU A 589 -8.49 21.69 -2.09
C LEU A 589 -8.90 23.11 -2.45
N LYS A 590 -8.71 24.07 -1.53
CA LYS A 590 -9.02 25.49 -1.78
C LYS A 590 -8.03 26.41 -1.10
N VAL A 591 -7.80 27.57 -1.71
CA VAL A 591 -7.14 28.72 -1.07
C VAL A 591 -8.21 29.65 -0.53
N LEU A 592 -8.14 29.94 0.77
CA LEU A 592 -9.09 30.77 1.52
C LEU A 592 -8.38 32.02 2.02
N GLU A 593 -9.00 33.19 1.88
CA GLU A 593 -8.52 34.42 2.50
C GLU A 593 -8.73 34.37 4.02
N HIS A 594 -7.78 34.91 4.78
CA HIS A 594 -7.80 34.91 6.25
C HIS A 594 -9.14 35.34 6.85
N GLU A 595 -9.72 36.44 6.37
CA GLU A 595 -10.99 36.96 6.88
C GLU A 595 -12.15 35.97 6.74
N LYS A 596 -12.16 35.14 5.69
CA LYS A 596 -13.18 34.11 5.48
C LYS A 596 -13.00 32.93 6.44
N VAL A 597 -11.75 32.61 6.79
CA VAL A 597 -11.42 31.55 7.74
C VAL A 597 -11.78 31.99 9.17
N VAL A 598 -11.40 33.20 9.58
CA VAL A 598 -11.67 33.72 10.93
C VAL A 598 -13.17 33.76 11.24
N LYS A 599 -14.00 34.08 10.26
CA LYS A 599 -15.47 34.07 10.40
C LYS A 599 -16.04 32.69 10.72
N LYS A 600 -15.38 31.62 10.27
CA LYS A 600 -15.80 30.23 10.49
C LYS A 600 -15.12 29.57 11.68
N SER A 601 -13.91 30.01 12.04
CA SER A 601 -13.02 29.30 12.96
C SER A 601 -12.46 30.22 14.04
N SER A 602 -13.32 30.75 14.90
CA SER A 602 -12.93 31.67 15.98
C SER A 602 -11.97 31.05 16.99
N SER A 603 -12.20 29.78 17.38
CA SER A 603 -11.33 29.06 18.32
C SER A 603 -9.91 28.85 17.80
N TRP A 604 -9.78 28.61 16.49
CA TRP A 604 -8.50 28.52 15.81
C TRP A 604 -7.78 29.87 15.80
N PHE A 605 -8.51 30.95 15.50
CA PHE A 605 -7.92 32.27 15.34
C PHE A 605 -7.21 32.75 16.60
N GLU A 606 -7.79 32.54 17.78
CA GLU A 606 -7.14 32.93 19.05
C GLU A 606 -5.79 32.24 19.25
N ARG A 607 -5.65 30.96 18.85
CA ARG A 607 -4.37 30.25 18.89
C ARG A 607 -3.44 30.67 17.76
N PHE A 608 -4.00 30.94 16.58
CA PHE A 608 -3.25 31.39 15.43
C PHE A 608 -2.54 32.72 15.70
N LYS A 609 -3.11 33.58 16.57
CA LYS A 609 -2.44 34.82 17.01
C LYS A 609 -1.07 34.59 17.65
N GLU A 610 -0.89 33.44 18.30
CA GLU A 610 0.38 33.07 18.92
C GLU A 610 1.39 32.49 17.93
N SER A 611 0.97 32.15 16.71
CA SER A 611 1.84 31.62 15.67
C SER A 611 2.83 32.68 15.15
N ILE A 612 3.96 32.20 14.63
CA ILE A 612 4.97 33.07 14.00
C ILE A 612 4.37 33.77 12.78
N ALA A 613 3.53 33.08 12.00
CA ALA A 613 2.84 33.64 10.84
C ALA A 613 2.03 34.90 11.19
N TRP A 614 1.25 34.82 12.27
CA TRP A 614 0.44 35.95 12.71
C TRP A 614 1.30 37.07 13.31
N LYS A 615 2.26 36.73 14.17
CA LYS A 615 3.17 37.72 14.79
C LYS A 615 3.92 38.52 13.73
N LEU A 616 4.32 37.88 12.63
CA LEU A 616 5.00 38.55 11.51
C LEU A 616 4.04 39.27 10.57
N HIS A 617 2.88 38.71 10.22
CA HIS A 617 2.06 39.23 9.11
C HIS A 617 0.63 39.63 9.46
N GLY A 618 0.09 39.22 10.61
CA GLY A 618 -1.32 39.38 10.96
C GLY A 618 -1.78 40.82 11.16
N HIS A 619 -0.92 41.67 11.71
CA HIS A 619 -1.23 43.08 12.02
C HIS A 619 -0.93 44.05 10.87
N GLN A 620 -0.70 43.55 9.66
CA GLN A 620 -0.05 44.32 8.60
C GLN A 620 -1.04 44.60 7.47
N GLU A 621 -1.52 45.83 7.38
CA GLU A 621 -2.54 46.23 6.38
C GLU A 621 -2.08 46.05 4.94
N SER A 622 -0.76 46.11 4.72
CA SER A 622 -0.09 45.98 3.41
C SER A 622 -0.23 44.59 2.77
N ARG A 623 -0.66 43.57 3.53
CA ARG A 623 -0.76 42.19 3.09
C ARG A 623 -1.96 41.48 3.71
N THR A 624 -2.25 40.29 3.22
CA THR A 624 -3.27 39.39 3.76
C THR A 624 -2.72 37.97 3.79
N LEU A 625 -3.15 37.16 4.74
CA LEU A 625 -2.79 35.74 4.79
C LEU A 625 -3.79 34.95 3.93
N HIS A 626 -3.26 34.06 3.10
CA HIS A 626 -4.01 33.09 2.32
C HIS A 626 -3.74 31.71 2.88
N HIS A 627 -4.79 30.92 3.09
CA HIS A 627 -4.74 29.61 3.70
C HIS A 627 -5.10 28.54 2.68
N LEU A 628 -4.17 27.66 2.38
CA LEU A 628 -4.43 26.46 1.59
C LEU A 628 -4.98 25.38 2.53
N GLY A 629 -6.15 24.84 2.23
CA GLY A 629 -6.79 23.86 3.09
C GLY A 629 -7.67 22.86 2.37
N LEU A 630 -8.08 21.85 3.12
CA LEU A 630 -9.07 20.83 2.75
C LEU A 630 -10.47 21.41 2.92
N ASP A 631 -11.30 21.33 1.90
CA ASP A 631 -12.70 21.70 1.99
C ASP A 631 -13.56 20.48 2.38
N PHE A 632 -13.63 20.21 3.68
CA PHE A 632 -14.42 19.10 4.20
C PHE A 632 -15.92 19.21 3.93
N SER A 633 -16.43 20.39 3.55
CA SER A 633 -17.83 20.51 3.12
C SER A 633 -18.11 19.79 1.79
N THR A 634 -17.06 19.48 1.02
CA THR A 634 -17.12 18.72 -0.22
C THR A 634 -16.80 17.24 -0.04
N ALA A 635 -16.66 16.78 1.22
CA ALA A 635 -16.24 15.40 1.50
C ALA A 635 -17.23 14.38 0.94
N LYS A 636 -16.76 13.55 0.03
CA LYS A 636 -17.49 12.41 -0.52
C LYS A 636 -16.88 11.13 -0.01
N PHE A 637 -17.67 10.33 0.70
CA PHE A 637 -17.26 9.01 1.19
C PHE A 637 -16.87 8.07 0.05
N ILE A 638 -15.70 7.42 0.17
CA ILE A 638 -15.14 6.49 -0.82
C ILE A 638 -14.99 5.11 -0.18
N TYR A 639 -16.02 4.27 -0.31
CA TYR A 639 -16.04 2.96 0.33
C TYR A 639 -14.93 2.02 -0.20
N ASP A 640 -14.60 2.04 -1.50
CA ASP A 640 -13.55 1.20 -2.13
C ASP A 640 -12.15 1.39 -1.52
N LYS A 641 -11.93 2.53 -0.86
CA LYS A 641 -10.67 2.87 -0.21
C LYS A 641 -10.77 2.86 1.32
N SER A 642 -11.92 2.44 1.83
CA SER A 642 -12.19 2.32 3.26
C SER A 642 -12.01 0.88 3.74
N LYS A 643 -11.63 0.71 5.00
CA LYS A 643 -11.45 -0.58 5.66
C LYS A 643 -12.32 -0.63 6.91
N PHE A 644 -13.02 -1.74 7.09
CA PHE A 644 -13.96 -1.94 8.19
C PHE A 644 -13.61 -3.24 8.94
N GLU A 645 -12.47 -3.24 9.63
CA GLU A 645 -12.03 -4.40 10.42
C GLU A 645 -13.07 -4.82 11.46
N GLY A 646 -13.16 -6.13 11.66
CA GLY A 646 -14.17 -6.77 12.53
C GLY A 646 -15.63 -6.65 12.08
N LEU A 647 -15.94 -5.89 11.02
CA LEU A 647 -17.31 -5.75 10.52
C LEU A 647 -17.64 -6.89 9.55
N GLN A 648 -18.67 -7.67 9.89
CA GLN A 648 -19.25 -8.62 8.94
C GLN A 648 -20.00 -7.84 7.85
N LEU A 649 -19.29 -7.46 6.79
CA LEU A 649 -19.77 -6.74 5.61
C LEU A 649 -20.88 -7.47 4.82
N GLY A 650 -21.45 -8.56 5.35
CA GLY A 650 -22.50 -9.33 4.70
C GLY A 650 -23.93 -8.97 5.07
N SER A 651 -24.17 -8.02 5.97
CA SER A 651 -25.51 -7.69 6.46
C SER A 651 -25.89 -6.23 6.27
N ARG A 652 -27.17 -5.97 6.00
CA ARG A 652 -27.73 -4.59 6.00
C ARG A 652 -27.57 -3.83 7.30
N THR A 653 -27.43 -4.54 8.42
CA THR A 653 -27.17 -3.88 9.72
C THR A 653 -25.79 -3.22 9.72
N ALA A 654 -24.78 -3.88 9.15
CA ALA A 654 -23.43 -3.34 8.98
C ALA A 654 -23.42 -2.05 8.13
N VAL A 655 -24.18 -2.07 7.04
CA VAL A 655 -24.44 -0.91 6.17
C VAL A 655 -25.02 0.28 6.95
N GLY A 656 -25.99 0.02 7.83
CA GLY A 656 -26.56 1.05 8.70
C GLY A 656 -25.54 1.69 9.63
N PHE A 657 -24.59 0.91 10.16
CA PHE A 657 -23.51 1.42 11.01
C PHE A 657 -22.47 2.22 10.23
N ILE A 658 -22.06 1.77 9.03
CA ILE A 658 -21.15 2.54 8.17
C ILE A 658 -21.77 3.89 7.82
N ARG A 659 -23.05 3.91 7.46
CA ARG A 659 -23.78 5.16 7.16
C ARG A 659 -23.86 6.09 8.36
N ALA A 660 -24.11 5.54 9.54
CA ALA A 660 -24.07 6.31 10.77
C ALA A 660 -22.68 6.92 11.02
N ALA A 661 -21.61 6.14 10.92
CA ALA A 661 -20.24 6.65 11.05
C ALA A 661 -19.94 7.77 10.04
N VAL A 662 -20.25 7.55 8.75
CA VAL A 662 -20.07 8.54 7.68
C VAL A 662 -20.90 9.80 7.94
N HIS A 663 -22.14 9.65 8.42
CA HIS A 663 -22.99 10.77 8.80
C HIS A 663 -22.37 11.61 9.92
N TYR A 664 -21.99 10.98 11.04
CA TYR A 664 -21.40 11.72 12.15
C TYR A 664 -20.08 12.40 11.77
N LEU A 665 -19.26 11.72 10.96
CA LEU A 665 -18.00 12.28 10.48
C LEU A 665 -18.23 13.50 9.57
N THR A 666 -19.10 13.37 8.57
CA THR A 666 -19.31 14.42 7.56
C THR A 666 -20.15 15.59 8.05
N LYS A 667 -21.15 15.35 8.90
CA LYS A 667 -22.05 16.41 9.39
C LYS A 667 -21.48 17.17 10.58
N TYR A 668 -20.81 16.49 11.50
CA TYR A 668 -20.40 17.07 12.77
C TYR A 668 -18.88 17.12 12.95
N TYR A 669 -18.19 15.97 12.84
CA TYR A 669 -16.75 15.91 13.10
C TYR A 669 -15.93 16.82 12.18
N PHE A 670 -16.20 16.79 10.88
CA PHE A 670 -15.53 17.65 9.89
C PHE A 670 -15.80 19.13 10.12
N THR A 671 -16.99 19.48 10.59
CA THR A 671 -17.31 20.84 11.02
C THR A 671 -16.40 21.26 12.17
N ASP A 672 -16.17 20.38 13.16
CA ASP A 672 -15.27 20.65 14.28
C ASP A 672 -13.79 20.75 13.87
N LEU A 673 -13.33 19.88 12.95
CA LEU A 673 -11.99 20.00 12.36
C LEU A 673 -11.81 21.35 11.66
N THR A 674 -12.84 21.81 10.95
CA THR A 674 -12.85 23.13 10.32
C THR A 674 -12.86 24.25 11.36
N ASN A 675 -13.71 24.18 12.38
CA ASN A 675 -13.83 25.16 13.47
C ASN A 675 -12.51 25.34 14.25
N HIS A 676 -11.76 24.26 14.41
CA HIS A 676 -10.45 24.24 15.08
C HIS A 676 -9.26 24.47 14.14
N GLY A 677 -9.51 24.64 12.84
CA GLY A 677 -8.50 25.01 11.85
C GLY A 677 -7.59 23.87 11.37
N HIS A 678 -7.91 22.61 11.70
CA HIS A 678 -7.13 21.43 11.28
C HIS A 678 -7.25 21.13 9.79
N HIS A 679 -8.23 21.74 9.13
CA HIS A 679 -8.37 21.72 7.68
C HIS A 679 -7.31 22.58 6.94
N ILE A 680 -6.59 23.46 7.63
CA ILE A 680 -5.58 24.36 7.03
C ILE A 680 -4.24 23.63 6.95
N LEU A 681 -3.73 23.45 5.74
CA LEU A 681 -2.44 22.83 5.49
C LEU A 681 -1.32 23.88 5.54
N TYR A 682 -1.48 25.00 4.83
CA TYR A 682 -0.45 26.04 4.73
C TYR A 682 -1.03 27.44 4.79
N SER A 683 -0.24 28.39 5.27
CA SER A 683 -0.55 29.82 5.29
C SER A 683 0.54 30.63 4.60
N THR A 684 0.16 31.54 3.70
CA THR A 684 1.07 32.32 2.85
C THR A 684 0.67 33.80 2.84
N PRO A 685 1.57 34.74 3.16
CA PRO A 685 1.28 36.17 3.04
C PRO A 685 1.31 36.62 1.58
N VAL A 686 0.29 37.38 1.18
CA VAL A 686 0.13 37.99 -0.15
C VAL A 686 -0.04 39.50 0.00
N TRP A 687 0.80 40.27 -0.67
CA TRP A 687 0.83 41.73 -0.59
C TRP A 687 -0.24 42.35 -1.47
N LYS A 688 -0.93 43.36 -0.94
CA LYS A 688 -2.02 44.06 -1.60
C LYS A 688 -1.48 45.10 -2.59
N SER A 689 -2.20 45.33 -3.68
CA SER A 689 -1.88 46.39 -4.64
C SER A 689 -1.73 47.75 -3.96
N GLY A 690 -0.71 48.52 -4.35
CA GLY A 690 -0.39 49.82 -3.75
C GLY A 690 0.55 49.76 -2.54
N SER A 691 0.85 48.56 -2.02
CA SER A 691 1.90 48.38 -1.01
C SER A 691 3.30 48.36 -1.63
N LYS A 692 4.34 48.44 -0.78
CA LYS A 692 5.75 48.27 -1.16
C LYS A 692 6.27 46.92 -0.65
N PRO A 693 6.03 45.81 -1.37
CA PRO A 693 6.48 44.49 -0.95
C PRO A 693 8.01 44.42 -0.85
N PRO A 694 8.57 43.69 0.12
CA PRO A 694 9.98 43.28 0.10
C PRO A 694 10.33 42.51 -1.19
N SER A 695 11.61 42.47 -1.54
CA SER A 695 12.06 41.67 -2.69
C SER A 695 11.76 40.18 -2.48
N GLY A 696 11.07 39.54 -3.43
CA GLY A 696 10.61 38.15 -3.33
C GLY A 696 9.25 37.96 -2.65
N ALA A 697 8.63 39.01 -2.13
CA ALA A 697 7.31 38.90 -1.52
C ALA A 697 6.21 38.69 -2.57
N LEU A 698 5.26 37.79 -2.25
CA LEU A 698 4.22 37.38 -3.17
C LEU A 698 3.13 38.45 -3.28
N THR A 699 2.71 38.71 -4.50
CA THR A 699 1.66 39.68 -4.85
C THR A 699 0.46 39.02 -5.51
N SER A 700 0.63 37.79 -5.97
CA SER A 700 -0.46 36.88 -6.34
C SER A 700 -0.06 35.44 -6.00
N LEU A 701 -1.06 34.59 -5.75
CA LEU A 701 -0.88 33.20 -5.35
C LEU A 701 -1.96 32.33 -6.00
N SER A 702 -1.56 31.18 -6.51
CA SER A 702 -2.42 30.07 -6.92
C SER A 702 -1.79 28.75 -6.47
N PHE A 703 -2.46 27.63 -6.74
CA PHE A 703 -1.91 26.32 -6.46
C PHE A 703 -2.34 25.34 -7.55
N GLN A 704 -1.65 24.20 -7.63
CA GLN A 704 -2.10 23.06 -8.42
C GLN A 704 -1.58 21.76 -7.82
N VAL A 705 -2.29 20.66 -8.10
CA VAL A 705 -1.75 19.31 -7.89
C VAL A 705 -0.86 18.99 -9.10
N TYR A 706 0.41 18.71 -8.84
CA TYR A 706 1.43 18.47 -9.85
C TYR A 706 1.85 17.01 -9.84
N SER A 707 1.74 16.36 -11.00
CA SER A 707 2.09 14.96 -11.19
C SER A 707 2.37 14.65 -12.66
N LYS A 708 3.15 13.60 -12.91
CA LYS A 708 3.39 13.08 -14.27
C LYS A 708 2.16 12.42 -14.85
N TYR A 709 1.39 11.74 -14.00
CA TYR A 709 0.22 10.97 -14.38
C TYR A 709 -1.05 11.58 -13.80
N THR A 710 -2.19 11.26 -14.44
CA THR A 710 -3.49 11.58 -13.87
C THR A 710 -3.85 10.55 -12.81
N TYR A 711 -4.07 11.02 -11.58
CA TYR A 711 -4.45 10.18 -10.46
C TYR A 711 -5.94 10.31 -10.18
N THR A 712 -6.63 9.17 -10.29
CA THR A 712 -8.06 9.01 -10.01
C THR A 712 -8.22 8.25 -8.69
N ARG A 713 -9.46 7.99 -8.27
CA ARG A 713 -9.75 7.19 -7.07
C ARG A 713 -9.12 5.81 -7.14
N GLU A 714 -9.08 5.23 -8.32
CA GLU A 714 -8.59 3.87 -8.55
C GLU A 714 -7.06 3.80 -8.43
N THR A 715 -6.35 4.84 -8.88
CA THR A 715 -4.87 4.87 -8.95
C THR A 715 -4.19 5.62 -7.80
N VAL A 716 -4.96 6.18 -6.85
CA VAL A 716 -4.45 7.01 -5.75
C VAL A 716 -3.42 6.31 -4.86
N ASP A 717 -3.47 4.99 -4.74
CA ASP A 717 -2.54 4.25 -3.89
C ASP A 717 -1.09 4.38 -4.37
N PHE A 718 -0.91 4.64 -5.67
CA PHE A 718 0.37 4.85 -6.33
C PHE A 718 0.66 6.33 -6.62
N SER A 719 -0.13 7.25 -6.03
CA SER A 719 0.03 8.68 -6.25
C SER A 719 1.37 9.17 -5.69
N ASN A 720 2.22 9.66 -6.58
CA ASN A 720 3.38 10.48 -6.25
C ASN A 720 3.10 11.98 -6.42
N ALA A 721 1.83 12.35 -6.57
CA ALA A 721 1.43 13.73 -6.79
C ALA A 721 1.83 14.61 -5.60
N VAL A 722 2.27 15.82 -5.91
CA VAL A 722 2.63 16.85 -4.94
C VAL A 722 1.75 18.07 -5.12
N LEU A 723 1.71 18.91 -4.11
CA LEU A 723 0.98 20.16 -4.16
C LEU A 723 1.98 21.28 -4.41
N ILE A 724 1.75 22.12 -5.44
CA ILE A 724 2.63 23.25 -5.74
C ILE A 724 1.86 24.54 -5.55
N LEU A 725 2.38 25.43 -4.71
CA LEU A 725 1.99 26.83 -4.63
C LEU A 725 2.76 27.63 -5.67
N LEU A 726 2.04 28.42 -6.47
CA LEU A 726 2.59 29.21 -7.57
C LEU A 726 2.36 30.69 -7.28
N GLY A 727 3.40 31.50 -7.34
CA GLY A 727 3.33 32.91 -6.96
C GLY A 727 4.03 33.85 -7.92
N MET A 728 3.56 35.10 -7.95
CA MET A 728 4.21 36.22 -8.65
C MET A 728 4.66 37.30 -7.67
N THR A 729 5.77 37.95 -7.98
CA THR A 729 6.31 39.10 -7.24
C THR A 729 6.10 40.40 -8.01
N ASN A 730 6.36 41.54 -7.37
CA ASN A 730 6.33 42.87 -8.02
C ASN A 730 5.02 43.21 -8.76
N PHE A 731 3.88 42.65 -8.33
CA PHE A 731 2.57 42.81 -8.96
C PHE A 731 2.55 42.41 -10.43
N ARG A 732 3.43 41.48 -10.83
CA ARG A 732 3.37 40.89 -12.16
C ARG A 732 2.06 40.14 -12.35
N LYS A 733 1.56 40.19 -13.58
CA LYS A 733 0.32 39.51 -13.95
C LYS A 733 0.49 38.01 -13.75
N HIS A 734 -0.48 37.40 -13.07
CA HIS A 734 -0.50 35.95 -12.87
C HIS A 734 -0.67 35.24 -14.23
N PRO A 735 0.18 34.24 -14.55
CA PRO A 735 0.02 33.42 -15.75
C PRO A 735 -1.35 32.72 -15.79
N LYS A 736 -1.88 32.49 -16.99
CA LYS A 736 -3.19 31.80 -17.15
C LYS A 736 -3.08 30.28 -17.28
N GLY A 737 -1.89 29.75 -17.56
CA GLY A 737 -1.66 28.33 -17.79
C GLY A 737 -1.24 27.58 -16.53
N HIS A 738 -1.37 26.26 -16.55
CA HIS A 738 -0.80 25.39 -15.52
C HIS A 738 0.70 25.23 -15.72
N LEU A 739 1.43 24.99 -14.62
CA LEU A 739 2.82 24.57 -14.73
C LEU A 739 2.87 23.15 -15.30
N GLU A 740 3.53 22.99 -16.45
CA GLU A 740 3.72 21.69 -17.09
C GLU A 740 4.70 20.81 -16.29
N TYR A 741 4.51 19.49 -16.37
CA TYR A 741 5.40 18.56 -15.69
C TYR A 741 6.79 18.57 -16.35
N SER A 742 7.81 18.97 -15.58
CA SER A 742 9.22 18.92 -15.99
C SER A 742 9.97 17.75 -15.35
N SER A 743 9.85 17.58 -14.04
CA SER A 743 10.57 16.59 -13.24
C SER A 743 9.91 16.41 -11.87
N GLU A 744 10.45 15.50 -11.05
CA GLU A 744 10.11 15.40 -9.63
C GLU A 744 10.77 16.53 -8.84
N TRP A 745 10.01 17.18 -7.95
CA TRP A 745 10.44 18.41 -7.26
C TRP A 745 10.82 18.24 -5.78
N VAL A 746 10.56 17.08 -5.17
CA VAL A 746 10.79 16.89 -3.73
C VAL A 746 12.25 16.52 -3.47
N ILE A 747 12.99 17.43 -2.85
CA ILE A 747 14.36 17.20 -2.38
C ILE A 747 14.30 16.41 -1.07
N GLY A 748 14.92 15.24 -1.01
CA GLY A 748 15.07 14.47 0.23
C GLY A 748 16.51 14.05 0.44
N SER A 749 17.14 14.53 1.53
CA SER A 749 18.40 13.93 2.00
C SER A 749 18.11 12.63 2.73
N GLU A 750 18.96 11.61 2.58
CA GLU A 750 18.79 10.33 3.28
C GLU A 750 18.51 10.51 4.78
N GLY A 751 17.44 9.88 5.26
CA GLY A 751 17.08 9.84 6.68
C GLY A 751 16.32 11.05 7.24
N VAL A 752 15.99 12.07 6.44
CA VAL A 752 15.20 13.23 6.91
C VAL A 752 13.95 13.43 6.04
N VAL A 753 12.78 13.56 6.68
CA VAL A 753 11.53 13.88 6.00
C VAL A 753 11.56 15.35 5.58
N SER A 754 11.64 15.60 4.28
CA SER A 754 11.52 16.93 3.70
C SER A 754 10.07 17.39 3.69
N ALA A 755 9.82 18.61 4.15
CA ALA A 755 8.51 19.26 4.07
C ALA A 755 8.17 19.71 2.64
N GLY A 756 9.15 19.68 1.73
CA GLY A 756 8.99 20.08 0.35
C GLY A 756 10.19 20.88 -0.17
N THR A 757 9.94 21.68 -1.20
CA THR A 757 10.99 22.43 -1.90
C THR A 757 10.45 23.79 -2.31
N VAL A 758 11.25 24.83 -2.16
CA VAL A 758 10.92 26.16 -2.68
C VAL A 758 11.88 26.50 -3.80
N CYS A 759 11.36 27.09 -4.88
CA CYS A 759 12.12 27.55 -6.02
C CYS A 759 11.81 29.03 -6.25
N LEU A 760 12.88 29.83 -6.38
CA LEU A 760 12.82 31.23 -6.77
C LEU A 760 13.42 31.37 -8.14
N SER A 761 12.69 32.02 -9.05
CA SER A 761 13.16 32.17 -10.42
C SER A 761 14.47 32.96 -10.46
N ARG A 762 15.28 32.67 -11.48
CA ARG A 762 16.51 33.41 -11.77
C ARG A 762 16.27 34.92 -11.74
N GLN A 763 15.17 35.37 -12.35
CA GLN A 763 14.84 36.79 -12.39
C GLN A 763 14.70 37.37 -10.98
N VAL A 764 13.96 36.70 -10.08
CA VAL A 764 13.70 37.22 -8.73
C VAL A 764 14.92 37.13 -7.82
N PHE A 765 15.56 35.97 -7.75
CA PHE A 765 16.69 35.76 -6.84
C PHE A 765 17.97 36.38 -7.38
N PHE A 766 18.32 36.05 -8.62
CA PHE A 766 19.61 36.43 -9.20
C PHE A 766 19.57 37.85 -9.76
N GLU A 767 18.72 38.13 -10.73
CA GLU A 767 18.78 39.38 -11.51
C GLU A 767 18.27 40.59 -10.72
N ASP A 768 17.11 40.44 -10.08
CA ASP A 768 16.44 41.55 -9.41
C ASP A 768 17.03 41.86 -8.04
N ARG A 769 17.79 40.93 -7.47
CA ARG A 769 18.31 41.03 -6.11
C ARG A 769 19.82 40.89 -6.05
N LEU A 770 20.35 39.68 -6.27
CA LEU A 770 21.78 39.43 -6.09
C LEU A 770 22.64 40.30 -7.01
N LEU A 771 22.31 40.38 -8.30
CA LEU A 771 23.06 41.17 -9.28
C LEU A 771 22.98 42.67 -9.02
N LYS A 772 21.82 43.19 -8.58
CA LYS A 772 21.70 44.62 -8.24
C LYS A 772 22.57 44.97 -7.04
N SER A 773 22.56 44.15 -6.00
CA SER A 773 23.39 44.37 -4.81
C SER A 773 24.87 44.23 -5.14
N LEU A 774 25.26 43.21 -5.90
CA LEU A 774 26.65 43.05 -6.36
C LEU A 774 27.09 44.18 -7.31
N ALA A 775 26.21 44.68 -8.17
CA ALA A 775 26.50 45.84 -9.01
C ALA A 775 26.71 47.12 -8.18
N SER A 776 25.96 47.29 -7.08
CA SER A 776 26.19 48.38 -6.12
C SER A 776 27.56 48.24 -5.45
N VAL A 777 27.89 47.04 -4.96
CA VAL A 777 29.22 46.75 -4.39
C VAL A 777 30.31 47.10 -5.41
N ASN A 778 30.17 46.63 -6.65
CA ASN A 778 31.10 46.92 -7.74
C ASN A 778 31.22 48.43 -8.02
N GLY A 779 30.10 49.16 -8.03
CA GLY A 779 30.12 50.61 -8.19
C GLY A 779 30.96 51.29 -7.11
N THR A 780 30.90 50.80 -5.87
CA THR A 780 31.65 51.36 -4.74
C THR A 780 33.08 50.83 -4.61
N SER A 781 33.40 49.64 -5.12
CA SER A 781 34.72 49.01 -4.95
C SER A 781 35.61 49.07 -6.19
N THR A 782 35.04 49.30 -7.38
CA THR A 782 35.83 49.37 -8.62
C THR A 782 36.51 50.73 -8.70
N ILE A 783 37.84 50.71 -8.60
CA ILE A 783 38.69 51.90 -8.66
C ILE A 783 38.98 52.23 -10.12
N VAL A 784 38.76 53.48 -10.51
CA VAL A 784 39.09 53.98 -11.84
C VAL A 784 39.78 55.33 -11.79
N PRO A 785 40.59 55.68 -12.80
CA PRO A 785 41.17 57.00 -12.88
C PRO A 785 40.10 58.06 -13.13
N ASN A 786 40.18 59.14 -12.37
CA ASN A 786 39.30 60.30 -12.49
C ASN A 786 39.95 61.38 -13.38
N PHE A 787 39.79 61.24 -14.69
CA PHE A 787 40.41 62.14 -15.68
C PHE A 787 39.69 63.51 -15.85
N CYS A 788 38.58 63.76 -15.13
CA CYS A 788 37.82 65.01 -15.25
C CYS A 788 37.26 65.42 -13.88
N PRO A 789 38.04 66.14 -13.05
CA PRO A 789 37.44 66.87 -11.95
C PRO A 789 36.53 67.95 -12.53
N SER A 790 35.27 67.98 -12.11
CA SER A 790 34.46 69.17 -12.38
C SER A 790 35.16 70.35 -11.70
N SER A 791 35.24 71.51 -12.35
CA SER A 791 36.03 72.66 -11.91
C SER A 791 35.69 73.22 -10.51
N ASN A 792 34.69 72.64 -9.84
CA ASN A 792 34.15 73.11 -8.58
C ASN A 792 34.42 72.16 -7.39
N ASP A 793 35.01 70.98 -7.60
CA ASP A 793 35.42 70.08 -6.51
C ASP A 793 36.90 70.29 -6.15
N ALA A 794 37.13 71.14 -5.14
CA ALA A 794 38.47 71.46 -4.63
C ALA A 794 39.23 70.25 -4.03
N SER A 795 38.61 69.06 -3.95
CA SER A 795 39.22 67.81 -3.46
C SER A 795 39.68 66.86 -4.57
N ALA A 796 39.60 67.24 -5.85
CA ALA A 796 40.02 66.40 -6.97
C ALA A 796 41.07 67.10 -7.85
N ALA A 797 42.07 67.73 -7.23
CA ALA A 797 43.23 68.21 -7.96
C ALA A 797 44.06 67.01 -8.44
N ILE A 798 44.26 66.89 -9.76
CA ILE A 798 45.23 65.98 -10.41
C ILE A 798 46.70 66.42 -10.11
N PHE A 799 46.88 67.44 -9.26
CA PHE A 799 48.18 67.98 -8.87
C PHE A 799 48.21 68.23 -7.37
N THR A 800 48.65 67.26 -6.59
CA THR A 800 49.00 67.47 -5.18
C THR A 800 50.46 67.88 -5.09
N GLY A 801 50.73 69.17 -5.29
CA GLY A 801 52.06 69.76 -5.11
C GLY A 801 51.96 71.16 -4.55
N SER A 802 51.64 71.29 -3.26
CA SER A 802 51.88 72.53 -2.52
C SER A 802 53.38 72.63 -2.21
N GLY A 803 54.17 73.02 -3.19
CA GLY A 803 55.62 73.23 -3.06
C GLY A 803 56.17 73.82 -4.36
N ALA A 804 56.64 75.06 -4.31
CA ALA A 804 57.22 75.73 -5.46
C ALA A 804 58.55 75.04 -5.84
N GLY A 805 58.51 74.22 -6.89
CA GLY A 805 59.67 73.58 -7.50
C GLY A 805 59.43 72.08 -7.66
N GLU A 806 59.11 71.67 -8.89
CA GLU A 806 58.79 70.30 -9.35
C GLU A 806 57.34 69.86 -9.12
N SER A 807 56.54 70.03 -10.19
CA SER A 807 55.18 69.50 -10.31
C SER A 807 55.22 67.99 -10.48
N GLU A 808 55.01 67.25 -9.40
CA GLU A 808 54.75 65.80 -9.45
C GLU A 808 53.36 65.53 -10.03
N TRP A 809 53.30 64.59 -10.99
CA TRP A 809 52.07 64.14 -11.63
C TRP A 809 51.36 63.13 -10.72
N GLY A 810 50.12 63.43 -10.30
CA GLY A 810 49.32 62.51 -9.47
C GLY A 810 48.05 62.03 -10.18
N LEU A 811 47.92 60.72 -10.42
CA LEU A 811 46.66 60.17 -10.96
C LEU A 811 45.57 60.17 -9.88
N ALA A 812 44.57 61.04 -9.99
CA ALA A 812 43.42 61.03 -9.09
C ALA A 812 42.59 59.75 -9.32
N LEU A 813 42.35 58.99 -8.25
CA LEU A 813 41.52 57.77 -8.28
C LEU A 813 40.13 58.08 -7.70
N ALA A 814 39.09 57.52 -8.29
CA ALA A 814 37.72 57.55 -7.76
C ALA A 814 37.08 56.18 -7.93
N THR A 815 36.01 55.91 -7.18
CA THR A 815 35.20 54.71 -7.43
C THR A 815 34.27 54.94 -8.61
N TRP A 816 33.79 53.85 -9.23
CA TRP A 816 32.79 53.92 -10.30
C TRP A 816 31.55 54.75 -9.93
N ALA A 817 31.05 54.61 -8.71
CA ALA A 817 29.89 55.35 -8.20
C ALA A 817 30.17 56.86 -8.06
N GLN A 818 31.41 57.23 -7.75
CA GLN A 818 31.85 58.62 -7.54
C GLN A 818 32.14 59.36 -8.86
N ARG A 819 32.23 58.64 -9.99
CA ARG A 819 32.54 59.26 -11.29
C ARG A 819 31.39 60.14 -11.77
N THR A 820 31.68 61.41 -12.06
CA THR A 820 30.69 62.38 -12.59
C THR A 820 30.38 62.20 -14.08
N CYS A 821 31.14 61.37 -14.82
CA CYS A 821 30.94 61.22 -16.26
C CYS A 821 29.67 60.40 -16.60
N VAL A 822 28.74 61.03 -17.34
CA VAL A 822 27.43 60.45 -17.70
C VAL A 822 27.56 59.25 -18.65
N ARG A 823 28.63 59.19 -19.45
CA ARG A 823 28.80 58.22 -20.56
C ARG A 823 29.01 56.77 -20.13
N ARG A 824 29.38 56.52 -18.86
CA ARG A 824 29.64 55.16 -18.32
C ARG A 824 28.74 54.75 -17.14
N LYS A 825 27.90 55.65 -16.61
CA LYS A 825 26.86 55.29 -15.61
C LYS A 825 25.81 54.29 -16.14
N ALA A 826 25.73 54.13 -17.47
CA ALA A 826 24.79 53.22 -18.14
C ALA A 826 25.37 51.84 -18.50
N GLY A 827 26.65 51.55 -18.22
CA GLY A 827 27.23 50.24 -18.49
C GLY A 827 26.60 49.16 -17.60
N LYS A 828 25.96 48.15 -18.19
CA LYS A 828 25.45 46.99 -17.44
C LYS A 828 26.64 46.11 -17.02
N CYS A 829 26.70 45.74 -15.75
CA CYS A 829 27.60 44.71 -15.25
C CYS A 829 27.07 43.34 -15.68
N ASP A 830 27.60 42.79 -16.77
CA ASP A 830 27.18 41.48 -17.28
C ASP A 830 27.91 40.36 -16.53
N TRP A 831 27.19 39.64 -15.67
CA TRP A 831 27.69 38.46 -14.96
C TRP A 831 27.68 37.24 -15.90
N LYS A 832 28.76 36.46 -15.89
CA LYS A 832 28.89 35.25 -16.72
C LYS A 832 28.97 34.01 -15.84
N VAL A 833 28.24 32.96 -16.25
CA VAL A 833 28.38 31.63 -15.66
C VAL A 833 29.80 31.13 -15.93
N ASN A 834 30.49 30.62 -14.92
CA ASN A 834 31.83 30.07 -15.08
C ASN A 834 31.72 28.66 -15.69
N THR A 835 31.84 28.56 -17.02
CA THR A 835 31.67 27.29 -17.76
C THR A 835 32.75 26.24 -17.47
N ASN A 836 33.78 26.56 -16.68
CA ASN A 836 34.96 25.71 -16.45
C ASN A 836 34.95 24.99 -15.08
N LYS A 837 33.91 25.19 -14.26
CA LYS A 837 33.68 24.51 -12.97
C LYS A 837 32.22 24.08 -12.87
N GLU A 838 31.86 23.34 -11.81
CA GLU A 838 30.50 22.92 -11.49
C GLU A 838 29.47 24.07 -11.72
N GLU A 839 28.27 23.74 -12.20
CA GLU A 839 27.21 24.66 -12.71
C GLU A 839 26.72 25.75 -11.73
N SER A 840 27.28 25.82 -10.52
CA SER A 840 26.96 26.78 -9.46
C SER A 840 27.96 27.95 -9.32
N ASP A 841 29.06 27.94 -10.07
CA ASP A 841 30.07 29.00 -9.99
C ASP A 841 29.76 30.15 -10.99
N TYR A 842 29.48 31.33 -10.46
CA TYR A 842 29.36 32.55 -11.27
C TYR A 842 30.65 33.36 -11.16
N LYS A 843 31.27 33.65 -12.30
CA LYS A 843 32.49 34.48 -12.34
C LYS A 843 32.11 35.86 -12.87
N TRP A 844 32.32 36.85 -12.04
CA TRP A 844 32.48 38.22 -12.51
C TRP A 844 33.97 38.53 -12.55
N GLU A 845 34.44 38.80 -13.75
CA GLU A 845 35.81 39.20 -14.01
C GLU A 845 35.76 40.53 -14.72
N TYR A 846 36.00 41.60 -13.97
CA TYR A 846 36.16 42.93 -14.51
C TYR A 846 37.62 43.34 -14.29
N VAL A 847 38.40 43.34 -15.37
CA VAL A 847 39.79 43.77 -15.35
C VAL A 847 39.87 45.06 -16.13
N ASP A 848 40.00 46.17 -15.41
CA ASP A 848 40.27 47.47 -16.03
C ASP A 848 41.79 47.64 -16.11
N LYS A 849 42.35 47.53 -17.32
CA LYS A 849 43.77 47.76 -17.57
C LYS A 849 43.94 49.17 -18.08
N TRP A 850 44.68 49.96 -17.32
CA TRP A 850 45.05 51.31 -17.71
C TRP A 850 46.55 51.31 -17.93
N THR A 851 46.94 51.60 -19.17
CA THR A 851 48.33 51.89 -19.50
C THR A 851 48.45 53.40 -19.58
N TYR A 852 49.24 53.98 -18.69
CA TYR A 852 49.57 55.39 -18.75
C TYR A 852 50.98 55.50 -19.34
N GLU A 853 51.04 56.08 -20.54
CA GLU A 853 52.28 56.41 -21.22
C GLU A 853 52.42 57.92 -21.18
N HIS A 854 53.57 58.41 -20.70
CA HIS A 854 53.87 59.82 -20.78
C HIS A 854 55.19 60.03 -21.55
N GLU A 855 55.11 60.86 -22.58
CA GLU A 855 56.26 61.33 -23.36
C GLU A 855 56.22 62.85 -23.30
N ASN A 856 56.87 63.46 -22.31
CA ASN A 856 57.11 64.92 -22.28
C ASN A 856 58.05 65.38 -21.14
N SER A 857 58.95 64.51 -20.67
CA SER A 857 60.07 64.96 -19.83
C SER A 857 61.24 65.38 -20.72
N LEU A 858 61.78 66.58 -20.52
CA LEU A 858 63.01 67.06 -21.17
C LEU A 858 64.24 66.21 -20.82
N GLU A 859 64.15 65.34 -19.81
CA GLU A 859 65.15 64.33 -19.48
C GLU A 859 64.75 62.97 -20.06
N ALA A 860 65.54 62.47 -21.02
CA ALA A 860 65.32 61.21 -21.74
C ALA A 860 65.26 59.95 -20.85
N GLY A 861 65.60 60.06 -19.55
CA GLY A 861 65.53 58.98 -18.57
C GLY A 861 64.21 58.90 -17.78
N LYS A 862 63.23 59.76 -18.07
CA LYS A 862 61.96 59.83 -17.33
C LYS A 862 60.72 59.47 -18.17
N ASN A 863 60.86 59.09 -19.44
CA ASN A 863 59.73 58.55 -20.21
C ASN A 863 59.53 57.09 -19.80
N GLY A 864 58.31 56.70 -19.42
CA GLY A 864 58.01 55.35 -18.98
C GLY A 864 56.53 54.99 -19.17
N ALA A 865 56.27 53.70 -19.33
CA ALA A 865 54.93 53.13 -19.38
C ALA A 865 54.66 52.39 -18.08
N THR A 866 53.65 52.81 -17.34
CA THR A 866 53.25 52.14 -16.09
C THR A 866 51.90 51.44 -16.29
N SER A 867 51.87 50.16 -15.93
CA SER A 867 50.65 49.36 -15.87
C SER A 867 50.43 48.85 -14.44
N LEU A 868 49.25 49.17 -13.88
CA LEU A 868 48.83 48.76 -12.55
C LEU A 868 47.68 47.74 -12.66
N GLU A 869 47.76 46.66 -11.88
CA GLU A 869 46.66 45.71 -11.67
C GLU A 869 46.23 45.73 -10.21
N ALA A 870 44.94 45.57 -9.94
CA ALA A 870 44.41 45.48 -8.58
C ALA A 870 43.47 44.26 -8.44
N PRO A 871 43.98 43.02 -8.59
CA PRO A 871 43.15 41.83 -8.45
C PRO A 871 42.61 41.68 -7.02
N TRP A 872 41.35 41.29 -6.93
CA TRP A 872 40.72 40.81 -5.70
C TRP A 872 39.74 39.69 -6.03
N SER A 873 39.45 38.83 -5.04
CA SER A 873 38.48 37.75 -5.18
C SER A 873 37.84 37.47 -3.83
N SER A 874 36.51 37.40 -3.82
CA SER A 874 35.71 37.04 -2.66
C SER A 874 34.68 35.99 -3.07
N ASN A 875 34.53 34.96 -2.25
CA ASN A 875 33.56 33.89 -2.45
C ASN A 875 32.42 34.06 -1.44
N LEU A 876 31.19 34.13 -1.98
CA LEU A 876 29.96 34.05 -1.19
C LEU A 876 29.46 32.62 -1.25
N SER A 877 29.44 31.92 -0.11
CA SER A 877 29.00 30.53 -0.02
C SER A 877 27.75 30.40 0.84
N PHE A 878 26.81 29.59 0.37
CA PHE A 878 25.61 29.23 1.08
C PHE A 878 25.79 27.82 1.66
N LYS A 879 25.61 27.65 2.96
CA LYS A 879 25.77 26.35 3.64
C LYS A 879 24.56 26.05 4.52
N SER A 880 24.11 24.81 4.51
CA SER A 880 23.07 24.36 5.45
C SER A 880 23.64 24.28 6.86
N LEU A 881 22.91 24.79 7.85
CA LEU A 881 23.27 24.60 9.25
C LEU A 881 22.94 23.17 9.70
N PRO A 882 23.75 22.59 10.61
CA PRO A 882 23.46 21.29 11.20
C PRO A 882 22.04 21.25 11.80
N GLY A 883 21.36 20.12 11.64
CA GLY A 883 20.02 19.90 12.20
C GLY A 883 18.89 20.63 11.48
N GLY A 884 19.10 21.21 10.30
CA GLY A 884 18.04 21.88 9.54
C GLY A 884 17.61 23.23 10.11
N SER A 885 18.46 23.87 10.90
CA SER A 885 18.20 25.18 11.55
C SER A 885 18.29 26.38 10.58
N GLY A 886 18.27 26.12 9.27
CA GLY A 886 18.32 27.11 8.21
C GLY A 886 19.67 27.14 7.50
N MET A 887 19.96 28.26 6.83
CA MET A 887 21.14 28.45 6.02
C MET A 887 22.11 29.46 6.67
N SER A 888 23.40 29.17 6.66
CA SER A 888 24.47 30.13 6.90
C SER A 888 25.00 30.67 5.57
N ILE A 889 25.34 31.95 5.59
CA ILE A 889 25.99 32.62 4.47
C ILE A 889 27.37 33.04 4.95
N GLU A 890 28.39 32.50 4.31
CA GLU A 890 29.79 32.75 4.63
C GLU A 890 30.44 33.50 3.48
N VAL A 891 31.06 34.63 3.80
CA VAL A 891 31.92 35.37 2.89
C VAL A 891 33.36 35.00 3.21
N THR A 892 34.10 34.51 2.22
CA THR A 892 35.52 34.17 2.34
C THR A 892 36.32 34.85 1.23
N GLY A 893 37.63 35.03 1.40
CA GLY A 893 38.50 35.70 0.43
C GLY A 893 38.98 37.08 0.87
N ASP A 894 39.71 37.76 -0.01
CA ASP A 894 40.38 39.02 0.28
C ASP A 894 39.46 40.20 -0.04
N SER A 895 39.06 40.94 1.00
CA SER A 895 38.25 42.17 0.88
C SER A 895 39.10 43.41 0.57
N ASN A 896 40.43 43.27 0.63
CA ASN A 896 41.38 44.32 0.26
C ASN A 896 41.89 44.05 -1.17
N PRO A 897 41.80 45.03 -2.09
CA PRO A 897 42.44 44.91 -3.38
C PRO A 897 43.96 44.76 -3.22
N ASN A 898 44.54 43.74 -3.85
CA ASN A 898 45.99 43.54 -3.85
C ASN A 898 46.57 44.24 -5.08
N PHE A 899 47.24 45.37 -4.88
CA PHE A 899 47.84 46.12 -5.97
C PHE A 899 49.14 45.46 -6.42
N LYS A 900 49.14 44.99 -7.68
CA LYS A 900 50.31 44.42 -8.34
C LYS A 900 50.77 45.36 -9.44
N THR A 901 52.02 45.76 -9.36
CA THR A 901 52.70 46.48 -10.43
C THR A 901 53.06 45.49 -11.55
N ILE A 902 52.59 45.70 -12.77
CA ILE A 902 52.86 44.78 -13.90
C ILE A 902 54.18 45.14 -14.59
N SER A 903 54.42 46.44 -14.84
CA SER A 903 55.72 46.99 -15.22
C SER A 903 55.78 48.48 -14.87
N THR A 904 56.91 48.93 -14.33
CA THR A 904 57.20 50.34 -14.07
C THR A 904 58.68 50.61 -14.29
N ASP A 905 58.99 51.73 -14.95
CA ASP A 905 60.35 52.29 -14.96
C ASP A 905 60.62 53.19 -13.72
N VAL A 906 59.59 53.44 -12.89
CA VAL A 906 59.59 54.35 -11.73
C VAL A 906 58.92 53.69 -10.50
N PRO A 907 59.45 53.83 -9.27
CA PRO A 907 58.83 53.30 -8.05
C PRO A 907 57.37 53.75 -7.83
N LEU A 908 56.52 52.82 -7.37
CA LEU A 908 55.06 53.01 -7.25
C LEU A 908 54.67 54.17 -6.30
N ASP A 909 55.48 54.40 -5.27
CA ASP A 909 55.34 55.45 -4.27
C ASP A 909 55.63 56.86 -4.81
N GLN A 910 56.23 56.96 -6.00
CA GLN A 910 56.46 58.22 -6.71
C GLN A 910 55.36 58.53 -7.75
N LEU A 911 54.59 57.53 -8.18
CA LEU A 911 53.54 57.67 -9.20
C LEU A 911 52.13 57.78 -8.60
N PHE A 912 51.93 57.21 -7.41
CA PHE A 912 50.64 57.17 -6.75
C PHE A 912 50.81 57.53 -5.27
N ASP A 913 49.83 58.24 -4.71
CA ASP A 913 49.72 58.34 -3.26
C ASP A 913 49.33 56.96 -2.71
N VAL A 914 50.33 56.20 -2.27
CA VAL A 914 50.15 54.86 -1.69
C VAL A 914 49.27 54.92 -0.43
N LYS A 915 49.27 56.04 0.30
CA LYS A 915 48.34 56.23 1.44
C LYS A 915 46.92 56.42 0.95
N ALA A 916 46.70 57.08 -0.19
CA ALA A 916 45.40 57.16 -0.84
C ALA A 916 44.93 55.80 -1.39
N LEU A 917 45.82 54.98 -1.94
CA LEU A 917 45.50 53.60 -2.37
C LEU A 917 45.07 52.71 -1.18
N HIS A 918 45.74 52.84 -0.03
CA HIS A 918 45.36 52.14 1.19
C HIS A 918 44.13 52.71 1.90
N SER A 919 43.69 53.92 1.56
CA SER A 919 42.45 54.52 2.08
C SER A 919 41.22 54.25 1.20
N LEU A 920 41.38 53.52 0.09
CA LEU A 920 40.27 53.13 -0.78
C LEU A 920 39.31 52.15 -0.07
N PRO A 921 38.00 52.25 -0.36
CA PRO A 921 36.98 51.45 0.32
C PRO A 921 37.20 49.96 0.10
N ARG A 922 37.13 49.20 1.19
CA ARG A 922 37.16 47.73 1.16
C ARG A 922 35.94 47.20 0.43
N VAL A 923 36.10 46.04 -0.21
CA VAL A 923 34.96 45.30 -0.75
C VAL A 923 34.16 44.74 0.43
N GLU A 924 33.09 45.44 0.81
CA GLU A 924 32.23 45.02 1.92
C GLU A 924 31.01 44.22 1.41
N LEU A 925 31.16 42.90 1.34
CA LEU A 925 30.02 42.00 1.13
C LEU A 925 29.19 41.78 2.41
N GLY A 926 29.57 42.40 3.53
CA GLY A 926 28.89 42.25 4.82
C GLY A 926 27.43 42.68 4.79
N SER A 927 27.12 43.79 4.11
CA SER A 927 25.74 44.27 3.94
C SER A 927 24.90 43.27 3.14
N LEU A 928 25.40 42.80 1.98
CA LEU A 928 24.74 41.79 1.16
C LEU A 928 24.56 40.46 1.91
N ALA A 929 25.60 39.97 2.59
CA ALA A 929 25.52 38.76 3.39
C ALA A 929 24.49 38.90 4.52
N SER A 930 24.38 40.09 5.14
CA SER A 930 23.39 40.35 6.20
C SER A 930 21.97 40.39 5.63
N GLU A 931 21.78 41.00 4.47
CA GLU A 931 20.51 41.02 3.74
C GLU A 931 20.06 39.60 3.33
N LEU A 932 20.97 38.81 2.77
CA LEU A 932 20.69 37.42 2.39
C LEU A 932 20.43 36.54 3.62
N ARG A 933 21.16 36.75 4.74
CA ARG A 933 20.90 36.07 6.02
C ARG A 933 19.55 36.44 6.58
N GLN A 934 19.13 37.69 6.44
CA GLN A 934 17.83 38.15 6.89
C GLN A 934 16.69 37.52 6.09
N SER A 935 16.87 37.29 4.78
CA SER A 935 15.81 36.73 3.94
C SER A 935 15.77 35.21 3.81
N PHE A 936 16.91 34.56 3.94
CA PHE A 936 17.02 33.11 3.72
C PHE A 936 17.56 32.35 4.93
N GLY A 937 18.05 33.06 5.96
CA GLY A 937 18.42 32.48 7.24
C GLY A 937 17.24 32.49 8.23
N GLY A 938 17.19 31.48 9.09
CA GLY A 938 16.16 31.38 10.12
C GLY A 938 14.80 30.91 9.59
N VAL A 939 13.73 31.57 10.04
CA VAL A 939 12.35 31.23 9.67
C VAL A 939 12.06 31.69 8.25
N TRP A 940 11.51 30.78 7.45
CA TRP A 940 10.98 31.09 6.14
C TRP A 940 9.65 31.85 6.25
N GLU A 941 9.70 33.17 6.01
CA GLU A 941 8.56 34.07 6.26
C GLU A 941 7.47 34.07 5.18
N HIS A 942 7.66 33.32 4.09
CA HIS A 942 6.72 33.34 2.97
C HIS A 942 5.76 32.15 2.96
N CYS A 943 5.95 31.14 3.82
CA CYS A 943 5.00 30.05 3.92
C CYS A 943 5.15 29.27 5.23
N PHE A 944 4.02 28.99 5.86
CA PHE A 944 3.94 28.35 7.17
C PHE A 944 3.11 27.07 7.07
N LEU A 945 3.61 25.96 7.64
CA LEU A 945 2.93 24.67 7.70
C LEU A 945 2.03 24.64 8.94
N GLY A 946 0.71 24.75 8.75
CA GLY A 946 -0.22 24.98 9.85
C GLY A 946 0.15 26.23 10.65
N SER A 947 0.50 26.06 11.93
CA SER A 947 1.05 27.12 12.80
C SER A 947 2.57 27.08 12.96
N GLY A 948 3.24 26.09 12.34
CA GLY A 948 4.68 25.88 12.42
C GLY A 948 5.47 26.74 11.44
N ALA A 949 6.73 27.01 11.79
CA ALA A 949 7.69 27.68 10.92
C ALA A 949 8.52 26.65 10.13
N LEU A 950 8.92 27.05 8.92
CA LEU A 950 9.86 26.30 8.09
C LEU A 950 11.20 27.01 8.01
N SER A 951 12.24 26.32 7.57
CA SER A 951 13.57 26.87 7.28
C SER A 951 14.01 26.43 5.89
N LEU A 952 14.86 27.24 5.25
CA LEU A 952 15.48 26.92 3.97
C LEU A 952 16.79 26.18 4.18
N CYS A 953 16.99 25.08 3.47
CA CYS A 953 18.19 24.24 3.53
C CYS A 953 18.60 23.83 2.11
N ASN A 954 19.84 23.38 1.95
CA ASN A 954 20.38 22.73 0.75
C ASN A 954 20.08 23.50 -0.55
N PRO A 955 20.67 24.70 -0.72
CA PRO A 955 20.49 25.50 -1.92
C PRO A 955 21.09 24.81 -3.16
N ILE A 956 20.31 24.72 -4.23
CA ILE A 956 20.72 24.11 -5.51
C ILE A 956 20.28 25.02 -6.66
N PHE A 957 21.12 25.20 -7.68
CA PHE A 957 20.72 25.88 -8.92
C PHE A 957 20.30 24.87 -9.99
N ASN A 958 19.23 25.14 -10.72
CA ASN A 958 18.86 24.36 -11.90
C ASN A 958 19.51 24.92 -13.18
N LYS A 959 19.31 24.24 -14.32
CA LYS A 959 19.85 24.66 -15.63
C LYS A 959 19.35 26.01 -16.13
N ASN A 960 18.23 26.51 -15.60
CA ASN A 960 17.68 27.82 -15.96
C ASN A 960 18.26 28.95 -15.09
N GLY A 961 19.04 28.61 -14.06
CA GLY A 961 19.60 29.54 -13.08
C GLY A 961 18.62 29.91 -11.97
N ASP A 962 17.52 29.17 -11.81
CA ASP A 962 16.63 29.30 -10.65
C ASP A 962 17.31 28.67 -9.43
N ILE A 963 17.04 29.21 -8.24
CA ILE A 963 17.54 28.65 -6.99
C ILE A 963 16.44 27.86 -6.29
N LEU A 964 16.77 26.65 -5.84
CA LEU A 964 15.91 25.73 -5.13
C LEU A 964 16.45 25.54 -3.71
N PHE A 965 15.55 25.39 -2.74
CA PHE A 965 15.87 25.06 -1.36
C PHE A 965 14.97 23.94 -0.87
N GLU A 966 15.53 23.00 -0.11
CA GLU A 966 14.76 22.06 0.70
C GLU A 966 14.08 22.78 1.87
N LEU A 967 12.80 22.47 2.12
CA LEU A 967 12.05 22.98 3.26
C LEU A 967 12.11 21.99 4.42
N ARG A 968 12.52 22.47 5.59
CA ARG A 968 12.53 21.69 6.83
C ARG A 968 11.73 22.39 7.93
N PRO A 969 11.16 21.64 8.90
CA PRO A 969 10.60 22.26 10.10
C PRO A 969 11.66 23.09 10.83
N TYR A 970 11.35 24.35 11.11
CA TYR A 970 12.27 25.23 11.84
C TYR A 970 12.37 24.79 13.30
N THR A 971 13.57 24.41 13.72
CA THR A 971 13.88 24.21 15.13
C THR A 971 14.67 25.43 15.62
N PRO A 972 14.17 26.20 16.60
CA PRO A 972 14.94 27.27 17.19
C PRO A 972 16.26 26.69 17.69
N LEU A 973 17.37 27.37 17.39
CA LEU A 973 18.64 27.06 18.04
C LEU A 973 18.44 27.36 19.53
N THR A 974 18.16 26.34 20.34
CA THR A 974 18.30 26.43 21.79
C THR A 974 19.71 26.90 22.00
N GLN A 975 19.86 28.12 22.52
CA GLN A 975 21.11 28.83 22.68
C GLN A 975 22.09 27.88 23.39
N THR A 976 22.91 27.17 22.61
CA THR A 976 23.79 26.14 23.14
C THR A 976 24.74 26.90 24.04
N GLN A 977 24.67 26.63 25.35
CA GLN A 977 25.66 27.12 26.29
C GLN A 977 27.03 26.86 25.64
N ILE A 978 27.76 27.94 25.38
CA ILE A 978 29.13 27.88 24.92
C ILE A 978 29.87 27.14 26.02
N VAL A 979 30.05 25.82 25.85
CA VAL A 979 30.95 25.04 26.68
C VAL A 979 32.33 25.54 26.30
N THR A 980 32.85 26.45 27.11
CA THR A 980 34.23 26.91 27.06
C THR A 980 35.12 25.69 27.13
N ARG A 981 35.80 25.43 26.02
CA ARG A 981 36.78 24.35 25.85
C ARG A 981 37.87 24.50 26.93
N PRO A 982 38.07 23.53 27.83
CA PRO A 982 39.24 23.55 28.71
C PRO A 982 40.49 23.25 27.89
N SER A 983 41.51 24.07 28.10
CA SER A 983 42.87 23.89 27.59
C SER A 983 43.45 22.53 27.98
N VAL A 984 44.03 21.86 27.01
CA VAL A 984 44.73 20.57 27.12
C VAL A 984 45.94 20.70 28.06
N ALA A 985 45.97 19.89 29.13
CA ALA A 985 47.19 19.49 29.82
C ALA A 985 47.22 17.95 29.92
N ARG A 986 48.34 17.38 29.49
CA ARG A 986 48.70 15.95 29.48
C ARG A 986 48.77 15.38 30.91
N SER A 987 48.20 14.19 31.11
CA SER A 987 48.95 13.02 31.64
C SER A 987 48.13 11.72 31.65
N ASP A 988 48.67 10.74 30.92
CA ASP A 988 48.81 9.31 31.18
C ASP A 988 47.75 8.45 31.90
N THR A 989 47.30 7.48 31.10
CA THR A 989 47.09 6.05 31.38
C THR A 989 46.08 5.62 32.47
N SER A 990 44.98 4.99 32.03
CA SER A 990 44.76 3.56 32.30
C SER A 990 43.61 2.99 31.46
N LYS A 991 43.77 1.71 31.13
CA LYS A 991 42.88 0.85 30.32
C LYS A 991 41.55 0.62 31.05
N SER A 992 40.43 0.52 30.34
CA SER A 992 39.51 -0.65 30.40
C SER A 992 38.21 -0.46 29.60
N LYS A 993 38.06 -1.35 28.61
CA LYS A 993 36.85 -2.09 28.18
C LYS A 993 35.59 -1.34 27.72
N LYS A 994 35.37 -1.50 26.40
CA LYS A 994 34.07 -1.71 25.76
C LYS A 994 33.19 -2.67 26.56
N THR A 995 31.92 -2.34 26.77
CA THR A 995 30.80 -3.28 26.57
C THR A 995 29.53 -2.53 26.19
N SER A 996 29.02 -2.96 25.06
CA SER A 996 27.72 -2.67 24.48
C SER A 996 26.56 -3.15 25.34
N PHE A 997 25.53 -2.32 25.33
CA PHE A 997 24.11 -2.63 25.30
C PHE A 997 23.80 -4.08 24.85
N LEU A 998 23.27 -4.90 25.77
CA LEU A 998 22.21 -5.90 25.55
C LEU A 998 21.92 -6.68 26.86
N ARG A 999 20.62 -6.92 27.08
CA ARG A 999 20.00 -7.93 27.97
C ARG A 999 19.53 -7.48 29.36
N ARG A 1000 18.21 -7.28 29.50
CA ARG A 1000 17.43 -7.81 30.65
C ARG A 1000 15.94 -7.95 30.34
N VAL A 1001 15.57 -9.17 29.95
CA VAL A 1001 14.29 -9.82 30.29
C VAL A 1001 14.69 -11.12 30.99
N GLY A 1002 14.12 -11.37 32.17
CA GLY A 1002 14.40 -12.57 32.99
C GLY A 1002 14.13 -12.40 34.49
N GLN A 1003 12.87 -12.17 34.84
CA GLN A 1003 12.03 -12.90 35.81
C GLN A 1003 12.61 -13.41 37.17
N VAL A 1004 11.77 -13.23 38.22
CA VAL A 1004 11.53 -14.09 39.43
C VAL A 1004 11.99 -13.57 40.82
N ILE A 1005 10.96 -13.22 41.64
CA ILE A 1005 10.69 -13.48 43.09
C ILE A 1005 11.64 -13.00 44.22
N GLY A 1006 11.02 -12.44 45.28
CA GLY A 1006 11.52 -12.29 46.67
C GLY A 1006 12.30 -10.98 46.90
N ASP A 1007 12.08 -10.13 47.91
CA ASP A 1007 11.68 -10.36 49.30
C ASP A 1007 11.27 -9.03 49.99
N VAL A 1008 10.77 -9.18 51.23
CA VAL A 1008 10.83 -8.27 52.40
C VAL A 1008 9.60 -7.37 52.61
N LEU A 1009 8.63 -7.71 53.48
CA LEU A 1009 8.61 -7.79 54.96
C LEU A 1009 8.86 -6.45 55.70
N ASP A 1010 7.89 -6.14 56.56
CA ASP A 1010 7.98 -5.48 57.87
C ASP A 1010 8.68 -4.13 58.03
N ASP A 1011 7.86 -3.09 58.26
CA ASP A 1011 7.72 -2.39 59.55
C ASP A 1011 6.74 -1.22 59.32
N GLY A 1012 5.58 -1.09 59.97
CA GLY A 1012 5.32 -1.24 61.38
C GLY A 1012 5.05 0.16 61.98
N LYS A 1013 3.76 0.52 62.14
CA LYS A 1013 3.22 1.25 63.30
C LYS A 1013 1.71 1.49 63.21
N LEU A 1014 0.99 0.64 63.95
CA LEU A 1014 -0.36 0.85 64.46
C LEU A 1014 -0.36 1.91 65.58
N ASN A 1015 -1.39 2.75 65.59
CA ASN A 1015 -1.90 3.39 66.81
C ASN A 1015 -2.88 2.43 67.50
N GLN A 1016 -2.72 2.26 68.81
CA GLN A 1016 -3.64 1.54 69.69
C GLN A 1016 -4.91 2.35 69.92
N SER A 1017 -6.08 1.70 69.89
CA SER A 1017 -6.93 1.45 71.07
C SER A 1017 -8.42 1.33 70.71
N ASN A 1018 -9.01 0.25 71.21
CA ASN A 1018 -10.41 0.03 71.61
C ASN A 1018 -11.21 -1.04 70.84
N LYS A 1019 -11.14 -2.24 71.43
CA LYS A 1019 -12.19 -3.27 71.69
C LYS A 1019 -13.66 -2.78 71.64
N PRO A 1020 -14.67 -3.70 71.64
CA PRO A 1020 -14.67 -5.13 71.27
C PRO A 1020 -15.96 -5.64 70.56
N ASN A 1021 -15.98 -6.96 70.32
CA ASN A 1021 -17.12 -7.90 70.29
C ASN A 1021 -17.84 -8.16 68.95
N GLY A 1022 -17.86 -9.45 68.58
CA GLY A 1022 -18.76 -10.00 67.58
C GLY A 1022 -18.30 -11.29 66.91
N THR A 1023 -18.15 -12.35 67.71
CA THR A 1023 -17.83 -13.72 67.29
C THR A 1023 -18.97 -14.35 66.46
N ILE A 1024 -18.64 -15.12 65.41
CA ILE A 1024 -19.01 -16.54 65.17
C ILE A 1024 -19.09 -16.85 63.66
N ASN A 1025 -18.36 -17.91 63.32
CA ASN A 1025 -18.20 -18.63 62.06
C ASN A 1025 -19.51 -19.12 61.42
N SER A 1026 -19.53 -19.29 60.10
CA SER A 1026 -19.50 -20.65 59.54
C SER A 1026 -19.32 -20.67 58.02
N GLU A 1027 -18.56 -21.69 57.64
CA GLU A 1027 -18.20 -22.18 56.32
C GLU A 1027 -19.37 -22.70 55.47
N LYS A 1028 -19.08 -22.70 54.16
CA LYS A 1028 -19.34 -23.72 53.12
C LYS A 1028 -20.58 -23.63 52.23
N ASP A 1029 -20.22 -23.56 50.94
CA ASP A 1029 -20.76 -24.21 49.74
C ASP A 1029 -22.26 -24.11 49.45
N ILE A 1030 -22.60 -23.66 48.25
CA ILE A 1030 -23.55 -24.35 47.35
C ILE A 1030 -23.54 -23.72 45.94
N VAL A 1031 -23.42 -24.63 44.97
CA VAL A 1031 -23.83 -24.67 43.57
C VAL A 1031 -24.95 -23.68 43.17
N LEU A 1032 -24.74 -22.92 42.09
CA LEU A 1032 -25.77 -22.12 41.43
C LEU A 1032 -26.15 -22.73 40.07
N THR A 1033 -27.39 -23.21 39.98
CA THR A 1033 -28.18 -23.34 38.75
C THR A 1033 -29.15 -22.16 38.72
N SER A 1034 -29.24 -21.44 37.59
CA SER A 1034 -30.20 -20.35 37.41
C SER A 1034 -31.31 -20.76 36.45
N LYS A 1035 -32.53 -20.76 36.99
CA LYS A 1035 -33.82 -20.83 36.29
C LYS A 1035 -34.51 -19.50 36.62
N VAL A 1036 -34.91 -18.73 35.63
CA VAL A 1036 -35.65 -17.46 35.83
C VAL A 1036 -36.99 -17.58 35.09
N GLU A 1037 -38.06 -17.70 35.88
CA GLU A 1037 -39.43 -17.42 35.46
C GLU A 1037 -39.70 -15.93 35.64
N SER A 1038 -40.44 -15.32 34.71
CA SER A 1038 -41.00 -13.99 34.86
C SER A 1038 -42.50 -14.05 34.67
N THR A 1039 -43.23 -13.51 35.64
CA THR A 1039 -44.68 -13.44 35.72
C THR A 1039 -45.08 -11.99 35.50
N VAL A 1040 -45.96 -11.70 34.53
CA VAL A 1040 -46.59 -10.38 34.39
C VAL A 1040 -48.12 -10.57 34.43
N LYS A 1041 -48.73 -9.86 35.39
CA LYS A 1041 -50.18 -9.72 35.60
C LYS A 1041 -50.75 -8.70 34.60
N THR A 1042 -51.97 -8.93 34.14
CA THR A 1042 -52.78 -7.95 33.38
C THR A 1042 -54.14 -7.81 34.08
N GLU A 1043 -54.52 -6.58 34.42
CA GLU A 1043 -55.84 -6.22 34.95
C GLU A 1043 -56.84 -5.91 33.82
N VAL A 1044 -58.11 -6.23 34.09
CA VAL A 1044 -59.27 -6.08 33.22
C VAL A 1044 -60.19 -4.99 33.76
N GLY A 1045 -60.79 -4.19 32.88
CA GLY A 1045 -61.92 -3.29 33.17
C GLY A 1045 -62.95 -3.32 32.03
N ASN A 1046 -64.19 -3.65 32.40
CA ASN A 1046 -65.36 -4.00 31.57
C ASN A 1046 -66.04 -2.86 30.78
N ALA A 1047 -66.74 -3.21 29.69
CA ALA A 1047 -68.14 -2.81 29.43
C ALA A 1047 -68.81 -3.67 28.32
N SER A 1048 -70.05 -4.09 28.60
CA SER A 1048 -71.01 -4.94 27.84
C SER A 1048 -71.86 -4.12 26.82
N PRO A 1049 -72.92 -4.63 26.11
CA PRO A 1049 -73.36 -6.01 25.79
C PRO A 1049 -73.93 -6.27 24.34
N ALA A 1050 -73.88 -7.55 23.90
CA ALA A 1050 -74.93 -8.38 23.21
C ALA A 1050 -75.48 -8.03 21.78
N PRO A 1051 -76.34 -8.89 21.13
CA PRO A 1051 -76.02 -10.22 20.54
C PRO A 1051 -76.71 -10.50 19.16
N VAL A 1052 -76.17 -11.36 18.28
CA VAL A 1052 -76.90 -11.98 17.11
C VAL A 1052 -76.27 -13.36 16.78
N PRO A 1053 -77.05 -14.38 16.31
CA PRO A 1053 -76.87 -15.79 16.72
C PRO A 1053 -76.20 -16.72 15.69
N GLN A 1054 -75.91 -17.93 16.18
CA GLN A 1054 -75.55 -19.17 15.48
C GLN A 1054 -76.46 -19.49 14.29
N THR A 1055 -75.95 -20.12 13.22
CA THR A 1055 -76.10 -21.59 12.97
C THR A 1055 -75.46 -22.07 11.65
N ILE A 1056 -75.01 -23.33 11.72
CA ILE A 1056 -74.48 -24.29 10.72
C ILE A 1056 -73.03 -24.07 10.26
#